data_AF-A0A443RKA2-F1
#
_entry.id   AF-A0A443RKA2-F1
#
_cell.length_a   1.000
_cell.length_b   1.000
_cell.length_c   1.000
_cell.angle_alpha   90.00
_cell.angle_beta   90.00
_cell.angle_gamma   90.00
#
_symmetry.space_group_name_H-M   'P 1'
#
loop_
_entity.id
_entity.type
_entity.pdbx_description
1 polymer ?
#
loop_
_entity_poly.entity_id
_entity_poly.type
_entity_poly.pdbx_seq_one_letter_code
_entity_poly.pdbx_strand_id
1 'polypeptide(L)'
;MNAKSGDCYSMCPSKEIEWRSKAGLLHKFEMLEGTENDCRPKADLNKVVKQFVRTSVGQKEVDYSTLRPAPVLMETVRYLLTEVVSINNCPWNVVYDYVFDRLRAVRQDMVIQGITGNPKIYILENCVLFHLYASYTLCEEELRLFDPFLNNQHLQECLEILLVQYDETVKPTTRRRHIFESIYILFNLDSLKVLNRFGHLPRNFKENNIIKKCYKISIWFANASYCRILQEVCRLPNILRYAINRHINTIHFRYLRIMSYAYHSVNCRIPVGIISKWLCPFESETLALRVLRTLCRDYGIKIVDKSFVQFDKNGMKKEEKLEVGSQELEKSVYFLHRRGPDFEQNVSRNFKSENGQLFLTLYSSVLHVRGNDLIKQPFEDEFGNVLLWNGEVFDGLESLRQESNDTQILAQKLSSCSTEAQILDCFSKLRGPYSFVYLQNNLRRLWFGRDIFGRRSLCFKHTSKRFLLASVIGFAEDPNEWQEVPCSGIYNIVLSEKFDFNPILYKWNRSVTGLHLVESNELCLQSPIHTLLNTNTVDLELTSESDHVIDQFLSVLDNAVRVRVELQNSTCKNCLKPCDHSILAVLFSGGLDSTVLAALADNHLPFNIPIDLINVAFDKRAADRLTAISALNELREMRPNRLWNFVSVDVSLQKLRKHRNKQIRYLIHPLKTVLDDSIGCSLWFAARGKGLLNNELYTSPAKIMLLGIGADEQLGGYTRHRRIFDNQGLKGLLGEISLDLNRISSRNLGRDDRIASDSGREARFPFLDETVVNYLNSLPVLKKCNLDKQRGHGEKLLLRLAARKLGFVNVCKHHKRAIQFGTGIAKLENRKEKADNVCDRLSVDN
;
A
#
# COMPACT_ATOMS: atom_id res chain seq x y z
N MET A 1 8.48 -16.81 46.29
CA MET A 1 7.38 -16.20 45.50
C MET A 1 6.86 -17.28 44.57
N ASN A 2 5.58 -17.65 44.68
CA ASN A 2 4.97 -18.70 43.85
C ASN A 2 5.10 -18.32 42.36
N ALA A 3 5.59 -19.26 41.55
CA ALA A 3 5.68 -19.07 40.10
C ALA A 3 4.28 -18.78 39.53
N LYS A 4 4.14 -17.67 38.83
CA LYS A 4 2.91 -17.21 38.19
C LYS A 4 2.61 -18.11 36.98
N SER A 5 1.87 -19.20 37.18
CA SER A 5 1.48 -20.16 36.15
C SER A 5 0.03 -19.92 35.70
N GLY A 6 -0.23 -20.03 34.41
CA GLY A 6 -1.58 -20.07 33.87
C GLY A 6 -2.31 -21.37 34.22
N ASP A 7 -3.65 -21.32 34.18
CA ASP A 7 -4.58 -22.40 34.55
C ASP A 7 -5.47 -22.87 33.38
N CYS A 8 -5.13 -22.52 32.13
CA CYS A 8 -5.79 -23.05 30.94
C CYS A 8 -5.20 -24.43 30.53
N TYR A 9 -5.88 -25.52 30.91
CA TYR A 9 -5.43 -26.90 30.63
C TYR A 9 -5.79 -27.45 29.23
N SER A 10 -6.32 -26.60 28.34
CA SER A 10 -6.65 -26.89 26.95
C SER A 10 -5.74 -26.11 25.98
N MET A 11 -5.65 -26.53 24.71
CA MET A 11 -4.86 -25.79 23.70
C MET A 11 -5.42 -24.38 23.40
N CYS A 12 -6.68 -24.11 23.77
CA CYS A 12 -7.35 -22.83 23.69
C CYS A 12 -8.26 -22.57 24.91
N PRO A 13 -8.29 -21.36 25.49
CA PRO A 13 -9.20 -21.02 26.58
C PRO A 13 -10.69 -21.12 26.18
N SER A 14 -11.54 -21.63 27.06
CA SER A 14 -12.98 -21.84 26.77
C SER A 14 -13.70 -20.55 26.36
N LYS A 15 -13.39 -19.42 27.00
CA LYS A 15 -13.94 -18.09 26.64
C LYS A 15 -13.61 -17.71 25.19
N GLU A 16 -12.41 -18.03 24.73
CA GLU A 16 -11.99 -17.73 23.36
C GLU A 16 -12.69 -18.66 22.35
N ILE A 17 -12.82 -19.94 22.66
CA ILE A 17 -13.56 -20.91 21.82
C ILE A 17 -15.01 -20.44 21.63
N GLU A 18 -15.68 -20.08 22.72
CA GLU A 18 -17.06 -19.61 22.68
C GLU A 18 -17.20 -18.33 21.84
N TRP A 19 -16.29 -17.37 22.05
CA TRP A 19 -16.28 -16.12 21.30
C TRP A 19 -16.03 -16.36 19.80
N ARG A 20 -15.03 -17.18 19.43
CA ARG A 20 -14.74 -17.49 18.02
C ARG A 20 -15.87 -18.25 17.34
N SER A 21 -16.52 -19.17 18.06
CA SER A 21 -17.68 -19.91 17.56
C SER A 21 -18.87 -18.97 17.30
N LYS A 22 -19.18 -18.07 18.24
CA LYS A 22 -20.25 -17.07 18.08
C LYS A 22 -19.96 -16.06 16.97
N ALA A 23 -18.70 -15.70 16.77
CA ALA A 23 -18.27 -14.69 15.79
C ALA A 23 -18.01 -15.25 14.37
N GLY A 24 -18.10 -16.57 14.18
CA GLY A 24 -17.77 -17.23 12.91
C GLY A 24 -16.29 -17.07 12.53
N LEU A 25 -15.39 -17.18 13.53
CA LEU A 25 -13.95 -16.97 13.40
C LEU A 25 -13.13 -18.25 13.59
N LEU A 26 -13.77 -19.42 13.67
CA LEU A 26 -13.06 -20.70 13.68
C LEU A 26 -12.32 -20.89 12.36
N HIS A 27 -11.05 -21.27 12.44
CA HIS A 27 -10.29 -21.70 11.28
C HIS A 27 -10.77 -23.08 10.84
N LYS A 28 -10.63 -23.42 9.56
CA LYS A 28 -11.02 -24.75 9.02
C LYS A 28 -10.35 -25.93 9.72
N PHE A 29 -9.17 -25.72 10.32
CA PHE A 29 -8.45 -26.75 11.09
C PHE A 29 -8.98 -26.91 12.53
N GLU A 30 -9.93 -26.07 12.94
CA GLU A 30 -10.51 -26.03 14.28
C GLU A 30 -11.99 -26.44 14.26
N MET A 31 -12.55 -26.70 13.07
CA MET A 31 -13.95 -27.07 12.89
C MET A 31 -14.13 -28.58 13.09
N LEU A 32 -15.29 -28.94 13.62
CA LEU A 32 -15.75 -30.31 13.68
C LEU A 32 -16.11 -30.79 12.27
N GLU A 33 -15.58 -31.94 11.89
CA GLU A 33 -15.77 -32.53 10.56
C GLU A 33 -17.26 -32.71 10.26
N GLY A 34 -17.68 -32.30 9.05
CA GLY A 34 -19.07 -32.32 8.61
C GLY A 34 -19.88 -31.08 8.97
N THR A 35 -19.32 -30.11 9.70
CA THR A 35 -20.00 -28.83 10.04
C THR A 35 -19.47 -27.63 9.26
N GLU A 36 -18.55 -27.83 8.32
CA GLU A 36 -17.84 -26.76 7.62
C GLU A 36 -18.77 -25.87 6.77
N ASN A 37 -19.85 -26.47 6.25
CA ASN A 37 -20.85 -25.79 5.43
C ASN A 37 -22.04 -25.26 6.22
N ASP A 38 -22.08 -25.48 7.54
CA ASP A 38 -23.16 -24.95 8.39
C ASP A 38 -23.10 -23.42 8.45
N CYS A 39 -24.25 -22.77 8.64
CA CYS A 39 -24.31 -21.33 8.91
C CYS A 39 -23.46 -20.91 10.12
N ARG A 40 -23.18 -21.85 11.04
CA ARG A 40 -22.25 -21.72 12.17
C ARG A 40 -21.53 -23.05 12.40
N PRO A 41 -20.32 -23.24 11.83
CA PRO A 41 -19.52 -24.44 12.06
C PRO A 41 -19.25 -24.65 13.55
N LYS A 42 -19.23 -25.90 13.99
CA LYS A 42 -18.96 -26.25 15.39
C LYS A 42 -17.46 -26.35 15.63
N ALA A 43 -17.00 -25.92 16.79
CA ALA A 43 -15.61 -26.11 17.20
C ALA A 43 -15.33 -27.57 17.55
N ASP A 44 -14.23 -28.12 17.04
CA ASP A 44 -13.65 -29.37 17.54
C ASP A 44 -12.73 -29.02 18.72
N LEU A 45 -13.20 -29.30 19.95
CA LEU A 45 -12.50 -28.93 21.19
C LEU A 45 -11.10 -29.52 21.30
N ASN A 46 -10.80 -30.60 20.58
CA ASN A 46 -9.48 -31.22 20.54
C ASN A 46 -8.54 -30.58 19.52
N LYS A 47 -9.05 -29.71 18.63
CA LYS A 47 -8.28 -29.08 17.55
C LYS A 47 -8.14 -27.57 17.71
N VAL A 48 -8.97 -26.92 18.52
CA VAL A 48 -8.92 -25.46 18.67
C VAL A 48 -7.68 -25.02 19.44
N VAL A 49 -6.86 -24.18 18.82
CA VAL A 49 -5.64 -23.63 19.41
C VAL A 49 -5.78 -22.12 19.62
N LYS A 50 -5.33 -21.62 20.78
CA LYS A 50 -5.35 -20.20 21.16
C LYS A 50 -4.73 -19.32 20.06
N GLN A 51 -5.47 -18.31 19.60
CA GLN A 51 -4.98 -17.34 18.63
C GLN A 51 -4.01 -16.34 19.27
N PHE A 52 -3.04 -15.85 18.50
CA PHE A 52 -2.16 -14.78 18.98
C PHE A 52 -2.94 -13.47 19.14
N VAL A 53 -2.74 -12.77 20.25
CA VAL A 53 -3.40 -11.48 20.54
C VAL A 53 -2.33 -10.46 20.87
N ARG A 54 -2.39 -9.28 20.26
CA ARG A 54 -1.46 -8.19 20.57
C ARG A 54 -1.78 -7.57 21.92
N THR A 55 -0.77 -7.39 22.75
CA THR A 55 -0.89 -6.59 23.97
C THR A 55 -0.97 -5.12 23.59
N SER A 56 -2.15 -4.52 23.73
CA SER A 56 -2.34 -3.08 23.59
C SER A 56 -1.59 -2.35 24.71
N VAL A 57 -0.95 -1.22 24.40
CA VAL A 57 -0.39 -0.32 25.42
C VAL A 57 -1.53 0.12 26.35
N GLY A 58 -1.50 -0.32 27.62
CA GLY A 58 -2.45 0.10 28.66
C GLY A 58 -3.26 -0.99 29.38
N GLN A 59 -3.13 -2.29 29.05
CA GLN A 59 -3.74 -3.35 29.87
C GLN A 59 -3.00 -3.51 31.19
N LYS A 60 -3.69 -3.27 32.32
CA LYS A 60 -3.08 -3.21 33.66
C LYS A 60 -3.04 -4.54 34.44
N GLU A 61 -3.71 -5.61 34.01
CA GLU A 61 -3.66 -6.90 34.72
C GLU A 61 -3.69 -8.10 33.76
N VAL A 62 -2.88 -9.13 34.08
CA VAL A 62 -2.76 -10.38 33.32
C VAL A 62 -3.80 -11.38 33.83
N ASP A 63 -4.72 -11.82 32.95
CA ASP A 63 -5.70 -12.88 33.25
C ASP A 63 -5.06 -14.27 33.05
N TYR A 64 -4.65 -14.91 34.15
CA TYR A 64 -4.02 -16.24 34.14
C TYR A 64 -4.92 -17.35 33.59
N SER A 65 -6.26 -17.20 33.67
CA SER A 65 -7.23 -18.17 33.13
C SER A 65 -7.17 -18.31 31.61
N THR A 66 -6.50 -17.36 30.96
CA THR A 66 -6.28 -17.37 29.51
C THR A 66 -4.90 -17.91 29.11
N LEU A 67 -4.00 -18.16 30.07
CA LEU A 67 -2.63 -18.59 29.81
C LEU A 67 -2.50 -20.10 29.97
N ARG A 68 -1.83 -20.74 29.00
CA ARG A 68 -1.57 -22.19 29.03
C ARG A 68 -0.29 -22.47 29.82
N PRO A 69 -0.28 -23.40 30.80
CA PRO A 69 0.92 -23.76 31.53
C PRO A 69 1.91 -24.53 30.64
N ALA A 70 3.17 -24.63 31.08
CA ALA A 70 4.27 -25.20 30.29
C ALA A 70 3.99 -26.57 29.63
N PRO A 71 3.37 -27.56 30.32
CA PRO A 71 3.06 -28.86 29.70
C PRO A 71 2.08 -28.73 28.52
N VAL A 72 1.09 -27.85 28.65
CA VAL A 72 0.06 -27.61 27.62
C VAL A 72 0.65 -26.86 26.44
N LEU A 73 1.57 -25.92 26.68
CA LEU A 73 2.30 -25.24 25.59
C LEU A 73 3.14 -26.23 24.77
N MET A 74 3.87 -27.13 25.44
CA MET A 74 4.66 -28.16 24.75
C MET A 74 3.78 -29.12 23.94
N GLU A 75 2.64 -29.53 24.51
CA GLU A 75 1.68 -30.40 23.82
C GLU A 75 1.02 -29.68 22.62
N THR A 76 0.71 -28.39 22.78
CA THR A 76 0.19 -27.56 21.68
C THR A 76 1.21 -27.48 20.53
N VAL A 77 2.49 -27.24 20.83
CA VAL A 77 3.55 -27.22 19.81
C VAL A 77 3.66 -28.57 19.12
N ARG A 78 3.59 -29.67 19.88
CA ARG A 78 3.62 -31.03 19.33
C ARG A 78 2.46 -31.23 18.35
N TYR A 79 1.23 -30.93 18.78
CA TYR A 79 0.03 -31.02 17.93
C TYR A 79 0.16 -30.20 16.64
N LEU A 80 0.58 -28.94 16.74
CA LEU A 80 0.75 -28.07 15.58
C LEU A 80 1.75 -28.66 14.58
N LEU A 81 2.87 -29.21 15.05
CA LEU A 81 3.95 -29.69 14.17
C LEU A 81 3.79 -31.13 13.70
N THR A 82 3.02 -31.98 14.39
CA THR A 82 2.78 -33.37 13.97
C THR A 82 1.47 -33.55 13.23
N GLU A 83 0.39 -32.91 13.70
CA GLU A 83 -0.94 -33.08 13.10
C GLU A 83 -1.19 -32.03 12.04
N VAL A 84 -1.01 -30.75 12.36
CA VAL A 84 -1.44 -29.65 11.46
C VAL A 84 -0.47 -29.45 10.29
N VAL A 85 0.84 -29.48 10.53
CA VAL A 85 1.85 -29.38 9.45
C VAL A 85 1.76 -30.53 8.44
N SER A 86 1.26 -31.69 8.87
CA SER A 86 1.09 -32.88 8.02
C SER A 86 -0.16 -32.84 7.13
N ILE A 87 -1.01 -31.82 7.27
CA ILE A 87 -2.21 -31.67 6.44
C ILE A 87 -1.82 -31.34 5.00
N ASN A 88 -2.21 -32.21 4.07
CA ASN A 88 -1.91 -32.11 2.63
C ASN A 88 -3.12 -31.79 1.75
N ASN A 89 -4.32 -31.65 2.33
CA ASN A 89 -5.56 -31.37 1.59
C ASN A 89 -5.73 -29.87 1.23
N CYS A 90 -4.72 -29.04 1.46
CA CYS A 90 -4.74 -27.63 1.09
C CYS A 90 -3.32 -27.08 0.83
N PRO A 91 -3.20 -25.91 0.19
CA PRO A 91 -1.92 -25.26 -0.03
C PRO A 91 -1.15 -25.00 1.28
N TRP A 92 0.16 -25.24 1.27
CA TRP A 92 1.00 -25.18 2.48
C TRP A 92 1.09 -23.76 3.06
N ASN A 93 0.90 -22.70 2.26
CA ASN A 93 0.83 -21.33 2.76
C ASN A 93 -0.34 -21.11 3.74
N VAL A 94 -1.45 -21.86 3.60
CA VAL A 94 -2.58 -21.81 4.54
C VAL A 94 -2.25 -22.54 5.85
N VAL A 95 -1.48 -23.63 5.77
CA VAL A 95 -0.93 -24.33 6.95
C VAL A 95 0.04 -23.41 7.69
N TYR A 96 0.92 -22.75 6.96
CA TYR A 96 1.85 -21.77 7.48
C TYR A 96 1.14 -20.64 8.22
N ASP A 97 0.19 -19.93 7.60
CA ASP A 97 -0.51 -18.80 8.21
C ASP A 97 -1.14 -19.18 9.57
N TYR A 98 -1.74 -20.38 9.62
CA TYR A 98 -2.33 -20.90 10.85
C TYR A 98 -1.27 -21.24 11.90
N VAL A 99 -0.30 -22.09 11.57
CA VAL A 99 0.71 -22.57 12.54
C VAL A 99 1.60 -21.42 13.02
N PHE A 100 1.95 -20.49 12.12
CA PHE A 100 2.71 -19.29 12.43
C PHE A 100 2.02 -18.47 13.51
N ASP A 101 0.74 -18.12 13.34
CA ASP A 101 -0.02 -17.38 14.35
C ASP A 101 -0.09 -18.14 15.69
N ARG A 102 -0.42 -19.44 15.66
CA ARG A 102 -0.60 -20.23 16.88
C ARG A 102 0.70 -20.43 17.66
N LEU A 103 1.84 -20.58 16.98
CA LEU A 103 3.15 -20.62 17.64
C LEU A 103 3.52 -19.28 18.28
N ARG A 104 3.07 -18.15 17.72
CA ARG A 104 3.25 -16.83 18.36
C ARG A 104 2.42 -16.72 19.63
N ALA A 105 1.20 -17.23 19.65
CA ALA A 105 0.39 -17.33 20.86
C ALA A 105 1.07 -18.19 21.94
N VAL A 106 1.68 -19.30 21.54
CA VAL A 106 2.46 -20.17 22.45
C VAL A 106 3.65 -19.41 23.04
N ARG A 107 4.44 -18.73 22.20
CA ARG A 107 5.60 -17.95 22.67
C ARG A 107 5.17 -16.78 23.56
N GLN A 108 4.04 -16.14 23.26
CA GLN A 108 3.48 -15.07 24.09
C GLN A 108 3.12 -15.58 25.48
N ASP A 109 2.39 -16.69 25.59
CA ASP A 109 2.07 -17.30 26.88
C ASP A 109 3.34 -17.67 27.66
N MET A 110 4.35 -18.19 26.96
CA MET A 110 5.65 -18.53 27.54
C MET A 110 6.38 -17.31 28.11
N VAL A 111 6.37 -16.18 27.40
CA VAL A 111 7.01 -14.93 27.83
C VAL A 111 6.25 -14.30 29.01
N ILE A 112 4.92 -14.21 28.94
CA ILE A 112 4.09 -13.61 30.01
C ILE A 112 4.27 -14.35 31.34
N GLN A 113 4.38 -15.68 31.29
CA GLN A 113 4.57 -16.51 32.49
C GLN A 113 6.03 -16.59 32.96
N GLY A 114 6.98 -16.06 32.19
CA GLY A 114 8.41 -16.15 32.51
C GLY A 114 8.91 -17.60 32.56
N ILE A 115 8.41 -18.48 31.69
CA ILE A 115 8.81 -19.90 31.64
C ILE A 115 10.29 -20.01 31.25
N THR A 116 11.05 -20.83 31.99
CA THR A 116 12.50 -21.06 31.76
C THR A 116 12.84 -22.55 31.66
N GLY A 117 14.08 -22.87 31.31
CA GLY A 117 14.58 -24.25 31.28
C GLY A 117 14.06 -25.09 30.11
N ASN A 118 13.88 -26.39 30.34
CA ASN A 118 13.56 -27.38 29.29
C ASN A 118 12.29 -27.06 28.47
N PRO A 119 11.17 -26.60 29.07
CA PRO A 119 9.99 -26.24 28.29
C PRO A 119 10.26 -25.10 27.30
N LYS A 120 10.97 -24.05 27.72
CA LYS A 120 11.35 -22.93 26.86
C LYS A 120 12.25 -23.38 25.72
N ILE A 121 13.25 -24.22 26.02
CA ILE A 121 14.14 -24.81 25.01
C ILE A 121 13.34 -25.63 24.00
N TYR A 122 12.44 -26.52 24.45
CA TYR A 122 11.61 -27.34 23.57
C TYR A 122 10.74 -26.51 22.63
N ILE A 123 10.08 -25.47 23.16
CA ILE A 123 9.22 -24.59 22.36
C ILE A 123 10.06 -23.85 21.31
N LEU A 124 11.20 -23.26 21.70
CA LEU A 124 12.07 -22.51 20.80
C LEU A 124 12.73 -23.40 19.73
N GLU A 125 13.24 -24.57 20.10
CA GLU A 125 13.81 -25.55 19.15
C GLU A 125 12.79 -25.86 18.04
N ASN A 126 11.54 -26.13 18.41
CA ASN A 126 10.47 -26.45 17.47
C ASN A 126 10.01 -25.24 16.64
N CYS A 127 9.97 -24.04 17.22
CA CYS A 127 9.68 -22.81 16.46
C CYS A 127 10.75 -22.56 15.39
N VAL A 128 12.03 -22.71 15.74
CA VAL A 128 13.15 -22.59 14.78
C VAL A 128 12.98 -23.59 13.65
N LEU A 129 12.71 -24.87 13.95
CA LEU A 129 12.54 -25.89 12.92
C LEU A 129 11.35 -25.58 11.99
N PHE A 130 10.23 -25.12 12.54
CA PHE A 130 9.06 -24.71 11.76
C PHE A 130 9.38 -23.55 10.82
N HIS A 131 9.91 -22.44 11.34
CA HIS A 131 10.22 -21.27 10.50
C HIS A 131 11.29 -21.58 9.47
N LEU A 132 12.26 -22.44 9.81
CA LEU A 132 13.30 -22.87 8.88
C LEU A 132 12.72 -23.71 7.73
N TYR A 133 11.86 -24.67 8.06
CA TYR A 133 11.17 -25.48 7.07
C TYR A 133 10.20 -24.65 6.21
N ALA A 134 9.53 -23.65 6.81
CA ALA A 134 8.68 -22.72 6.09
C ALA A 134 9.45 -21.85 5.09
N SER A 135 10.60 -21.33 5.52
CA SER A 135 11.51 -20.54 4.68
C SER A 135 11.94 -21.32 3.43
N TYR A 136 12.14 -22.63 3.56
CA TYR A 136 12.46 -23.49 2.43
C TYR A 136 11.24 -23.85 1.58
N THR A 137 10.14 -24.26 2.20
CA THR A 137 8.95 -24.79 1.51
C THR A 137 8.21 -23.72 0.72
N LEU A 138 8.18 -22.48 1.22
CA LEU A 138 7.46 -21.35 0.61
C LEU A 138 8.39 -20.39 -0.15
N CYS A 139 9.65 -20.76 -0.43
CA CYS A 139 10.60 -19.84 -1.06
C CYS A 139 10.23 -19.43 -2.50
N GLU A 140 9.36 -20.19 -3.17
CA GLU A 140 8.84 -19.88 -4.50
C GLU A 140 7.45 -19.22 -4.48
N GLU A 141 6.84 -19.04 -3.30
CA GLU A 141 5.52 -18.45 -3.17
C GLU A 141 5.54 -16.92 -3.34
N GLU A 142 4.42 -16.36 -3.80
CA GLU A 142 4.28 -14.92 -3.95
C GLU A 142 4.30 -14.20 -2.58
N LEU A 143 4.89 -12.99 -2.51
CA LEU A 143 4.97 -12.17 -1.30
C LEU A 143 3.63 -11.93 -0.59
N ARG A 144 2.52 -11.95 -1.34
CA ARG A 144 1.16 -11.79 -0.80
C ARG A 144 0.63 -13.01 -0.04
N LEU A 145 1.31 -14.16 -0.15
CA LEU A 145 0.96 -15.45 0.44
C LEU A 145 1.99 -15.90 1.48
N PHE A 146 3.24 -15.44 1.37
CA PHE A 146 4.30 -15.71 2.34
C PHE A 146 5.26 -14.51 2.42
N ASP A 147 5.47 -13.98 3.63
CA ASP A 147 6.47 -12.95 3.89
C ASP A 147 7.79 -13.61 4.39
N PRO A 148 8.80 -13.79 3.52
CA PRO A 148 10.06 -14.43 3.90
C PRO A 148 10.83 -13.61 4.94
N PHE A 149 10.67 -12.28 4.98
CA PHE A 149 11.35 -11.43 5.95
C PHE A 149 10.77 -11.65 7.34
N LEU A 150 9.45 -11.55 7.48
CA LEU A 150 8.77 -11.74 8.77
C LEU A 150 9.06 -13.13 9.33
N ASN A 151 9.01 -14.16 8.47
CA ASN A 151 9.38 -15.52 8.87
C ASN A 151 10.84 -15.61 9.35
N ASN A 152 11.79 -15.03 8.60
CA ASN A 152 13.21 -15.05 8.93
C ASN A 152 13.53 -14.21 10.18
N GLN A 153 12.77 -13.15 10.46
CA GLN A 153 12.89 -12.37 11.69
C GLN A 153 12.52 -13.21 12.91
N HIS A 154 11.38 -13.90 12.88
CA HIS A 154 11.00 -14.81 13.97
C HIS A 154 11.92 -16.02 14.11
N LEU A 155 12.41 -16.56 12.99
CA LEU A 155 13.45 -17.58 13.00
C LEU A 155 14.70 -17.09 13.74
N GLN A 156 15.21 -15.91 13.40
CA GLN A 156 16.39 -15.33 14.03
C GLN A 156 16.16 -15.04 15.52
N GLU A 157 15.01 -14.42 15.86
CA GLU A 157 14.63 -14.11 17.24
C GLU A 157 14.57 -15.38 18.10
N CYS A 158 13.84 -16.41 17.64
CA CYS A 158 13.77 -17.69 18.35
C CYS A 158 15.14 -18.35 18.50
N LEU A 159 15.98 -18.26 17.46
CA LEU A 159 17.29 -18.87 17.45
C LEU A 159 18.26 -18.15 18.41
N GLU A 160 18.31 -16.82 18.40
CA GLU A 160 19.15 -16.04 19.33
C GLU A 160 18.74 -16.28 20.79
N ILE A 161 17.43 -16.26 21.09
CA ILE A 161 16.93 -16.57 22.45
C ILE A 161 17.29 -18.00 22.85
N LEU A 162 17.15 -18.98 21.95
CA LEU A 162 17.49 -20.37 22.20
C LEU A 162 18.97 -20.54 22.54
N LEU A 163 19.86 -19.87 21.79
CA LEU A 163 21.30 -19.93 22.03
C LEU A 163 21.70 -19.36 23.39
N VAL A 164 21.07 -18.26 23.81
CA VAL A 164 21.26 -17.70 25.16
C VAL A 164 20.81 -18.71 26.22
N GLN A 165 19.63 -19.33 26.04
CA GLN A 165 19.14 -20.34 26.99
C GLN A 165 20.06 -21.56 27.11
N TYR A 166 20.70 -21.99 26.02
CA TYR A 166 21.68 -23.06 26.06
C TYR A 166 22.95 -22.69 26.84
N ASP A 167 23.33 -21.42 26.87
CA ASP A 167 24.51 -20.96 27.62
C ASP A 167 24.21 -20.83 29.11
N GLU A 168 22.98 -20.43 29.45
CA GLU A 168 22.51 -20.30 30.84
C GLU A 168 22.23 -21.66 31.52
N THR A 169 22.09 -22.76 30.76
CA THR A 169 21.80 -24.08 31.33
C THR A 169 23.06 -24.80 31.82
N VAL A 170 23.18 -24.98 33.14
CA VAL A 170 24.34 -25.63 33.81
C VAL A 170 24.50 -27.12 33.46
N LYS A 171 23.43 -27.82 33.07
CA LYS A 171 23.47 -29.20 32.58
C LYS A 171 22.98 -29.24 31.13
N PRO A 172 23.72 -29.85 30.19
CA PRO A 172 23.28 -29.94 28.80
C PRO A 172 22.08 -30.87 28.72
N THR A 173 20.87 -30.32 28.73
CA THR A 173 19.63 -31.10 28.73
C THR A 173 19.24 -31.62 27.34
N THR A 174 19.80 -31.09 26.25
CA THR A 174 19.45 -31.53 24.89
C THR A 174 20.66 -32.05 24.10
N ARG A 175 20.52 -33.26 23.54
CA ARG A 175 21.49 -33.84 22.58
C ARG A 175 21.53 -33.06 21.26
N ARG A 176 20.62 -32.09 21.05
CA ARG A 176 20.38 -31.40 19.77
C ARG A 176 21.04 -30.04 19.64
N ARG A 177 21.62 -29.46 20.71
CA ARG A 177 22.28 -28.14 20.68
C ARG A 177 23.19 -27.95 19.47
N HIS A 178 24.00 -28.96 19.14
CA HIS A 178 24.93 -28.90 18.01
C HIS A 178 24.26 -28.63 16.65
N ILE A 179 23.00 -29.05 16.47
CA ILE A 179 22.20 -28.80 15.26
C ILE A 179 21.83 -27.32 15.19
N PHE A 180 21.34 -26.74 16.29
CA PHE A 180 20.89 -25.34 16.33
C PHE A 180 22.05 -24.34 16.26
N GLU A 181 23.20 -24.65 16.86
CA GLU A 181 24.44 -23.88 16.64
C GLU A 181 24.85 -23.92 15.15
N SER A 182 24.70 -25.07 14.50
CA SER A 182 24.99 -25.23 13.06
C SER A 182 24.00 -24.46 12.18
N ILE A 183 22.70 -24.48 12.53
CA ILE A 183 21.67 -23.67 11.87
C ILE A 183 22.03 -22.18 11.99
N TYR A 184 22.42 -21.71 13.18
CA TYR A 184 22.79 -20.30 13.38
C TYR A 184 23.97 -19.88 12.51
N ILE A 185 25.02 -20.71 12.43
CA ILE A 185 26.19 -20.46 11.58
C ILE A 185 25.78 -20.35 10.11
N LEU A 186 25.02 -21.31 9.58
CA LEU A 186 24.62 -21.35 8.17
C LEU A 186 23.56 -20.30 7.82
N PHE A 187 22.68 -19.96 8.75
CA PHE A 187 21.67 -18.94 8.53
C PHE A 187 22.27 -17.53 8.51
N ASN A 188 23.41 -17.31 9.17
CA ASN A 188 24.05 -15.99 9.29
C ASN A 188 25.41 -15.87 8.55
N LEU A 189 25.62 -16.60 7.44
CA LEU A 189 26.92 -16.63 6.71
C LEU A 189 27.46 -15.25 6.29
N ASP A 190 26.57 -14.29 6.08
CA ASP A 190 26.85 -12.91 5.70
C ASP A 190 27.13 -11.99 6.90
N SER A 191 27.21 -12.53 8.12
CA SER A 191 27.37 -11.76 9.35
C SER A 191 28.62 -12.13 10.13
N LEU A 192 29.32 -11.09 10.64
CA LEU A 192 30.43 -11.26 11.59
C LEU A 192 30.00 -11.88 12.93
N LYS A 193 28.68 -11.92 13.22
CA LYS A 193 28.11 -12.59 14.40
C LYS A 193 28.52 -14.07 14.48
N VAL A 194 28.71 -14.74 13.33
CA VAL A 194 29.11 -16.15 13.27
C VAL A 194 30.50 -16.36 13.89
N LEU A 195 31.46 -15.48 13.60
CA LEU A 195 32.81 -15.55 14.15
C LEU A 195 32.78 -15.37 15.67
N ASN A 196 32.00 -14.39 16.14
CA ASN A 196 31.85 -14.11 17.56
C ASN A 196 31.23 -15.31 18.30
N ARG A 197 30.11 -15.85 17.78
CA ARG A 197 29.44 -17.01 18.38
C ARG A 197 30.36 -18.23 18.43
N PHE A 198 31.02 -18.56 17.32
CA PHE A 198 31.93 -19.69 17.26
C PHE A 198 33.11 -19.53 18.24
N GLY A 199 33.64 -18.31 18.40
CA GLY A 199 34.69 -17.99 19.36
C GLY A 199 34.30 -18.30 20.82
N HIS A 200 33.04 -18.03 21.19
CA HIS A 200 32.53 -18.26 22.55
C HIS A 200 32.04 -19.70 22.81
N LEU A 201 31.99 -20.57 21.79
CA LEU A 201 31.54 -21.94 21.98
C LEU A 201 32.50 -22.75 22.87
N PRO A 202 31.97 -23.61 23.76
CA PRO A 202 32.77 -24.58 24.51
C PRO A 202 33.54 -25.55 23.59
N ARG A 203 34.69 -26.04 24.06
CA ARG A 203 35.63 -26.85 23.25
C ARG A 203 35.00 -28.12 22.67
N ASN A 204 34.18 -28.83 23.43
CA ASN A 204 33.47 -30.04 22.98
C ASN A 204 32.53 -29.76 21.79
N PHE A 205 31.89 -28.59 21.73
CA PHE A 205 31.05 -28.19 20.58
C PHE A 205 31.90 -27.72 19.40
N LYS A 206 32.99 -26.99 19.65
CA LYS A 206 33.97 -26.66 18.59
C LYS A 206 34.58 -27.91 17.96
N GLU A 207 34.72 -28.99 18.73
CA GLU A 207 35.26 -30.25 18.24
C GLU A 207 34.26 -31.10 17.45
N ASN A 208 32.96 -30.81 17.55
CA ASN A 208 31.90 -31.50 16.83
C ASN A 208 32.05 -31.38 15.31
N ASN A 209 31.96 -32.51 14.61
CA ASN A 209 32.20 -32.59 13.16
C ASN A 209 31.22 -31.74 12.33
N ILE A 210 29.95 -31.65 12.72
CA ILE A 210 28.93 -30.89 11.99
C ILE A 210 29.17 -29.38 12.15
N ILE A 211 29.44 -28.93 13.39
CA ILE A 211 29.74 -27.52 13.68
C ILE A 211 31.02 -27.09 12.94
N LYS A 212 32.09 -27.91 12.97
CA LYS A 212 33.33 -27.65 12.23
C LYS A 212 33.08 -27.48 10.73
N LYS A 213 32.23 -28.33 10.13
CA LYS A 213 31.88 -28.22 8.71
C LYS A 213 31.12 -26.92 8.41
N CYS A 214 30.12 -26.58 9.22
CA CYS A 214 29.34 -25.35 9.05
C CYS A 214 30.21 -24.10 9.21
N TYR A 215 31.12 -24.11 10.18
CA TYR A 215 32.08 -23.03 10.36
C TYR A 215 33.04 -22.91 9.17
N LYS A 216 33.56 -24.02 8.63
CA LYS A 216 34.37 -24.00 7.40
C LYS A 216 33.59 -23.40 6.22
N ILE A 217 32.30 -23.72 6.10
CA ILE A 217 31.43 -23.09 5.08
C ILE A 217 31.38 -21.57 5.26
N SER A 218 31.28 -21.07 6.50
CA SER A 218 31.32 -19.61 6.76
C SER A 218 32.64 -18.97 6.34
N ILE A 219 33.77 -19.65 6.57
CA ILE A 219 35.09 -19.18 6.14
C ILE A 219 35.20 -19.20 4.61
N TRP A 220 34.69 -20.25 3.94
CA TRP A 220 34.67 -20.31 2.48
C TRP A 220 33.77 -19.24 1.88
N PHE A 221 32.65 -18.92 2.52
CA PHE A 221 31.76 -17.85 2.07
C PHE A 221 32.46 -16.49 2.13
N ALA A 222 33.16 -16.20 3.23
CA ALA A 222 33.96 -14.98 3.40
C ALA A 222 35.11 -14.89 2.38
N ASN A 223 35.73 -16.01 2.02
CA ASN A 223 36.84 -16.09 1.05
C ASN A 223 36.38 -16.39 -0.39
N ALA A 224 35.11 -16.17 -0.72
CA ALA A 224 34.55 -16.34 -2.06
C ALA A 224 34.77 -17.74 -2.70
N SER A 225 34.91 -18.78 -1.88
CA SER A 225 35.14 -20.17 -2.30
C SER A 225 33.83 -20.93 -2.56
N TYR A 226 32.98 -20.39 -3.43
CA TYR A 226 31.58 -20.84 -3.62
C TYR A 226 31.44 -22.27 -4.16
N CYS A 227 32.34 -22.72 -5.05
CA CYS A 227 32.33 -24.09 -5.55
C CYS A 227 32.47 -25.12 -4.41
N ARG A 228 33.38 -24.87 -3.46
CA ARG A 228 33.56 -25.74 -2.27
C ARG A 228 32.33 -25.75 -1.37
N ILE A 229 31.65 -24.60 -1.24
CA ILE A 229 30.39 -24.51 -0.47
C ILE A 229 29.35 -25.42 -1.11
N LEU A 230 29.07 -25.27 -2.40
CA LEU A 230 28.06 -26.07 -3.10
C LEU A 230 28.36 -27.59 -3.05
N GLN A 231 29.64 -27.97 -3.14
CA GLN A 231 30.09 -29.35 -2.96
C GLN A 231 29.93 -29.89 -1.53
N GLU A 232 30.04 -29.04 -0.50
CA GLU A 232 29.86 -29.51 0.88
C GLU A 232 28.38 -29.51 1.29
N VAL A 233 27.57 -28.61 0.74
CA VAL A 233 26.12 -28.53 0.98
C VAL A 233 25.42 -29.86 0.64
N CYS A 234 25.86 -30.58 -0.40
CA CYS A 234 25.27 -31.87 -0.73
C CYS A 234 25.52 -32.97 0.32
N ARG A 235 26.50 -32.77 1.21
CA ARG A 235 26.85 -33.70 2.31
C ARG A 235 26.21 -33.31 3.63
N LEU A 236 25.48 -32.18 3.69
CA LEU A 236 24.81 -31.73 4.89
C LEU A 236 23.45 -32.43 5.06
N PRO A 237 23.03 -32.73 6.30
CA PRO A 237 21.64 -33.10 6.59
C PRO A 237 20.65 -32.06 6.05
N ASN A 238 19.45 -32.52 5.62
CA ASN A 238 18.44 -31.65 4.99
C ASN A 238 18.11 -30.40 5.80
N ILE A 239 18.02 -30.51 7.13
CA ILE A 239 17.73 -29.35 7.99
C ILE A 239 18.79 -28.24 7.87
N LEU A 240 20.06 -28.59 7.68
CA LEU A 240 21.15 -27.63 7.48
C LEU A 240 21.18 -27.10 6.05
N ARG A 241 20.71 -27.90 5.08
CA ARG A 241 20.49 -27.43 3.70
C ARG A 241 19.41 -26.35 3.64
N TYR A 242 18.35 -26.47 4.43
CA TYR A 242 17.33 -25.42 4.55
C TYR A 242 17.93 -24.12 5.12
N ALA A 243 18.86 -24.21 6.07
CA ALA A 243 19.48 -23.05 6.69
C ALA A 243 20.35 -22.24 5.73
N ILE A 244 21.10 -22.92 4.86
CA ILE A 244 21.91 -22.25 3.84
C ILE A 244 21.09 -21.79 2.62
N ASN A 245 19.87 -22.31 2.42
CA ASN A 245 19.06 -22.01 1.22
C ASN A 245 18.84 -20.50 1.01
N ARG A 246 18.69 -19.72 2.07
CA ARG A 246 18.56 -18.25 1.97
C ARG A 246 19.75 -17.56 1.30
N HIS A 247 20.92 -18.21 1.29
CA HIS A 247 22.15 -17.69 0.71
C HIS A 247 22.41 -18.26 -0.69
N ILE A 248 21.60 -19.20 -1.19
CA ILE A 248 21.91 -19.95 -2.40
C ILE A 248 21.96 -19.05 -3.64
N ASN A 249 21.02 -18.11 -3.78
CA ASN A 249 20.99 -17.16 -4.89
C ASN A 249 22.21 -16.24 -4.86
N THR A 250 22.59 -15.75 -3.68
CA THR A 250 23.81 -14.95 -3.49
C THR A 250 25.08 -15.74 -3.85
N ILE A 251 25.15 -17.02 -3.44
CA ILE A 251 26.25 -17.92 -3.78
C ILE A 251 26.32 -18.13 -5.29
N HIS A 252 25.19 -18.45 -5.94
CA HIS A 252 25.12 -18.65 -7.39
C HIS A 252 25.50 -17.39 -8.16
N PHE A 253 24.94 -16.24 -7.79
CA PHE A 253 25.26 -14.96 -8.40
C PHE A 253 26.75 -14.66 -8.29
N ARG A 254 27.34 -14.70 -7.09
CA ARG A 254 28.75 -14.35 -6.88
C ARG A 254 29.69 -15.36 -7.54
N TYR A 255 29.30 -16.64 -7.58
CA TYR A 255 30.07 -17.66 -8.28
C TYR A 255 30.08 -17.41 -9.79
N LEU A 256 28.91 -17.19 -10.40
CA LEU A 256 28.80 -16.86 -11.82
C LEU A 256 29.50 -15.54 -12.17
N ARG A 257 29.51 -14.57 -11.26
CA ARG A 257 30.28 -13.33 -11.42
C ARG A 257 31.78 -13.62 -11.48
N ILE A 258 32.33 -14.39 -10.55
CA ILE A 258 33.75 -14.79 -10.58
C ILE A 258 34.08 -15.52 -11.89
N MET A 259 33.22 -16.43 -12.33
CA MET A 259 33.36 -17.12 -13.62
C MET A 259 33.34 -16.13 -14.80
N SER A 260 32.47 -15.12 -14.74
CA SER A 260 32.36 -14.09 -15.78
C SER A 260 33.64 -13.28 -15.95
N TYR A 261 34.35 -13.01 -14.85
CA TYR A 261 35.67 -12.36 -14.89
C TYR A 261 36.79 -13.33 -15.31
N ALA A 262 36.82 -14.55 -14.75
CA ALA A 262 37.90 -15.50 -14.95
C ALA A 262 37.93 -16.12 -16.37
N TYR A 263 36.75 -16.32 -16.97
CA TYR A 263 36.59 -16.94 -18.28
C TYR A 263 36.11 -15.96 -19.37
N HIS A 264 36.31 -14.66 -19.15
CA HIS A 264 36.01 -13.63 -20.16
C HIS A 264 36.87 -13.81 -21.41
N SER A 265 36.30 -14.40 -22.46
CA SER A 265 36.95 -14.55 -23.76
C SER A 265 35.92 -14.82 -24.85
N VAL A 266 36.14 -14.24 -26.02
CA VAL A 266 35.27 -14.44 -27.20
C VAL A 266 35.29 -15.91 -27.67
N ASN A 267 36.39 -16.62 -27.39
CA ASN A 267 36.62 -18.01 -27.81
C ASN A 267 36.33 -19.04 -26.70
N CYS A 268 36.16 -18.62 -25.44
CA CYS A 268 35.89 -19.55 -24.34
C CYS A 268 34.38 -19.85 -24.26
N ARG A 269 34.02 -21.10 -24.50
CA ARG A 269 32.64 -21.61 -24.43
C ARG A 269 32.62 -22.82 -23.51
N ILE A 270 31.84 -22.76 -22.43
CA ILE A 270 31.76 -23.85 -21.45
C ILE A 270 30.41 -24.56 -21.59
N PRO A 271 30.38 -25.90 -21.74
CA PRO A 271 29.14 -26.66 -21.86
C PRO A 271 28.18 -26.41 -20.69
N VAL A 272 26.89 -26.20 -20.99
CA VAL A 272 25.84 -25.96 -19.97
C VAL A 272 25.74 -27.09 -18.96
N GLY A 273 25.97 -28.34 -19.40
CA GLY A 273 25.95 -29.53 -18.54
C GLY A 273 27.06 -29.57 -17.49
N ILE A 274 28.19 -28.89 -17.73
CA ILE A 274 29.29 -28.79 -16.75
C ILE A 274 28.93 -27.75 -15.69
N ILE A 275 28.51 -26.56 -16.11
CA ILE A 275 28.19 -25.46 -15.18
C ILE A 275 26.97 -25.81 -14.33
N SER A 276 25.94 -26.44 -14.91
CA SER A 276 24.75 -26.84 -14.16
C SER A 276 25.10 -27.80 -13.01
N LYS A 277 26.00 -28.76 -13.25
CA LYS A 277 26.53 -29.69 -12.24
C LYS A 277 27.33 -28.96 -11.16
N TRP A 278 28.03 -27.89 -11.49
CA TRP A 278 28.75 -27.09 -10.49
C TRP A 278 27.83 -26.24 -9.61
N LEU A 279 26.76 -25.68 -10.18
CA LEU A 279 25.79 -24.84 -9.47
C LEU A 279 24.83 -25.66 -8.59
N CYS A 280 24.40 -26.82 -9.08
CA CYS A 280 23.41 -27.66 -8.43
C CYS A 280 23.89 -29.12 -8.37
N PRO A 281 24.99 -29.43 -7.66
CA PRO A 281 25.61 -30.76 -7.67
C PRO A 281 24.76 -31.89 -7.09
N PHE A 282 23.61 -31.56 -6.48
CA PHE A 282 22.71 -32.49 -5.80
C PHE A 282 21.33 -32.60 -6.47
N GLU A 283 21.10 -31.87 -7.58
CA GLU A 283 19.82 -31.90 -8.28
C GLU A 283 19.87 -32.81 -9.50
N SER A 284 18.69 -33.25 -9.97
CA SER A 284 18.59 -33.92 -11.26
C SER A 284 19.20 -33.06 -12.37
N GLU A 285 19.80 -33.70 -13.37
CA GLU A 285 20.43 -32.98 -14.51
C GLU A 285 19.43 -32.03 -15.19
N THR A 286 18.17 -32.44 -15.30
CA THR A 286 17.06 -31.62 -15.79
C THR A 286 16.83 -30.37 -14.96
N LEU A 287 16.79 -30.48 -13.63
CA LEU A 287 16.55 -29.35 -12.75
C LEU A 287 17.77 -28.42 -12.68
N ALA A 288 18.98 -28.98 -12.60
CA ALA A 288 20.22 -28.23 -12.63
C ALA A 288 20.35 -27.38 -13.92
N LEU A 289 20.01 -27.96 -15.08
CA LEU A 289 19.97 -27.23 -16.35
C LEU A 289 18.90 -26.15 -16.37
N ARG A 290 17.73 -26.41 -15.79
CA ARG A 290 16.66 -25.41 -15.66
C ARG A 290 17.12 -24.23 -14.80
N VAL A 291 17.71 -24.50 -13.64
CA VAL A 291 18.25 -23.47 -12.73
C VAL A 291 19.32 -22.65 -13.45
N LEU A 292 20.29 -23.28 -14.11
CA LEU A 292 21.32 -22.56 -14.87
C LEU A 292 20.70 -21.64 -15.93
N ARG A 293 19.74 -22.13 -16.72
CA ARG A 293 19.08 -21.32 -17.76
C ARG A 293 18.34 -20.12 -17.18
N THR A 294 17.64 -20.32 -16.06
CA THR A 294 16.97 -19.25 -15.32
C THR A 294 18.00 -18.22 -14.85
N LEU A 295 19.05 -18.64 -14.14
CA LEU A 295 20.09 -17.73 -13.65
C LEU A 295 20.80 -16.98 -14.78
N CYS A 296 21.12 -17.64 -15.90
CA CYS A 296 21.73 -16.99 -17.06
C CYS A 296 20.81 -15.92 -17.65
N ARG A 297 19.52 -16.21 -17.82
CA ARG A 297 18.53 -15.23 -18.31
C ARG A 297 18.41 -14.06 -17.33
N ASP A 298 18.29 -14.34 -16.04
CA ASP A 298 18.01 -13.34 -15.03
C ASP A 298 19.23 -12.43 -14.84
N TYR A 299 20.45 -12.99 -14.85
CA TYR A 299 21.71 -12.27 -14.69
C TYR A 299 22.33 -11.75 -16.01
N GLY A 300 21.72 -11.98 -17.16
CA GLY A 300 22.21 -11.48 -18.45
C GLY A 300 23.41 -12.24 -19.04
N ILE A 301 23.64 -13.50 -18.62
CA ILE A 301 24.72 -14.34 -19.14
C ILE A 301 24.26 -15.06 -20.41
N LYS A 302 25.04 -14.95 -21.49
CA LYS A 302 24.68 -15.48 -22.81
C LYS A 302 24.83 -17.00 -22.88
N ILE A 303 23.79 -17.67 -23.40
CA ILE A 303 23.85 -19.07 -23.83
C ILE A 303 23.88 -19.11 -25.36
N VAL A 304 24.94 -19.68 -25.93
CA VAL A 304 25.18 -19.80 -27.37
C VAL A 304 24.86 -21.23 -27.82
N ASP A 305 24.24 -21.36 -29.00
CA ASP A 305 23.87 -22.65 -29.61
C ASP A 305 23.06 -23.58 -28.68
N LYS A 306 22.33 -22.97 -27.72
CA LYS A 306 21.56 -23.63 -26.64
C LYS A 306 22.37 -24.59 -25.74
N SER A 307 23.69 -24.66 -25.92
CA SER A 307 24.53 -25.74 -25.37
C SER A 307 25.77 -25.23 -24.64
N PHE A 308 26.14 -23.96 -24.83
CA PHE A 308 27.33 -23.38 -24.22
C PHE A 308 27.02 -22.06 -23.52
N VAL A 309 27.59 -21.86 -22.34
CA VAL A 309 27.64 -20.56 -21.68
C VAL A 309 28.86 -19.80 -22.18
N GLN A 310 28.66 -18.54 -22.56
CA GLN A 310 29.72 -17.61 -22.91
C GLN A 310 29.77 -16.50 -21.85
N PHE A 311 30.91 -16.42 -21.16
CA PHE A 311 31.11 -15.48 -20.06
C PHE A 311 31.62 -14.12 -20.57
N ASP A 312 31.00 -13.04 -20.09
CA ASP A 312 31.42 -11.68 -20.36
C ASP A 312 31.46 -10.87 -19.05
N LYS A 313 32.63 -10.31 -18.74
CA LYS A 313 32.86 -9.50 -17.53
C LYS A 313 31.96 -8.26 -17.48
N ASN A 314 31.50 -7.76 -18.63
CA ASN A 314 30.64 -6.57 -18.73
C ASN A 314 29.17 -6.91 -18.99
N GLY A 315 28.85 -8.16 -19.35
CA GLY A 315 27.51 -8.58 -19.75
C GLY A 315 26.59 -8.98 -18.58
N MET A 316 27.16 -9.29 -17.41
CA MET A 316 26.38 -9.70 -16.24
C MET A 316 25.76 -8.49 -15.55
N LYS A 317 24.46 -8.55 -15.27
CA LYS A 317 23.75 -7.53 -14.48
C LYS A 317 24.38 -7.41 -13.09
N LYS A 318 24.40 -6.19 -12.54
CA LYS A 318 24.96 -5.93 -11.20
C LYS A 318 24.17 -6.71 -10.14
N GLU A 319 24.86 -7.09 -9.05
CA GLU A 319 24.22 -7.69 -7.87
C GLU A 319 23.24 -6.64 -7.34
N GLU A 320 21.93 -6.87 -7.49
CA GLU A 320 20.95 -6.16 -6.69
C GLU A 320 21.19 -6.62 -5.25
N LYS A 321 22.06 -5.90 -4.53
CA LYS A 321 22.16 -6.06 -3.09
C LYS A 321 20.79 -5.71 -2.54
N LEU A 322 20.11 -6.72 -2.03
CA LEU A 322 18.94 -6.52 -1.20
C LEU A 322 19.40 -5.91 0.14
N GLU A 323 19.75 -4.63 0.13
CA GLU A 323 19.89 -3.85 1.35
C GLU A 323 18.53 -3.83 2.05
N VAL A 324 18.46 -3.73 3.37
CA VAL A 324 17.18 -3.65 4.09
C VAL A 324 16.27 -2.51 3.56
N GLY A 325 16.83 -1.50 2.90
CA GLY A 325 16.09 -0.47 2.17
C GLY A 325 15.40 -0.93 0.87
N SER A 326 15.90 -1.97 0.20
CA SER A 326 15.23 -2.58 -0.96
C SER A 326 14.10 -3.52 -0.54
N GLN A 327 14.09 -4.05 0.70
CA GLN A 327 12.98 -4.89 1.20
C GLN A 327 11.72 -4.07 1.49
N GLU A 328 11.84 -2.88 2.10
CA GLU A 328 10.71 -1.95 2.25
C GLU A 328 10.25 -1.40 0.88
N LEU A 329 11.20 -1.17 -0.05
CA LEU A 329 10.89 -0.83 -1.43
C LEU A 329 10.13 -1.97 -2.12
N GLU A 330 10.57 -3.23 -2.05
CA GLU A 330 9.89 -4.40 -2.60
C GLU A 330 8.47 -4.56 -2.07
N LYS A 331 8.28 -4.34 -0.75
CA LYS A 331 6.96 -4.35 -0.11
C LYS A 331 6.04 -3.25 -0.67
N SER A 332 6.60 -2.12 -1.11
CA SER A 332 5.87 -1.00 -1.73
C SER A 332 5.66 -1.21 -3.23
N VAL A 333 6.61 -1.86 -3.92
CA VAL A 333 6.59 -2.14 -5.38
C VAL A 333 5.32 -2.88 -5.78
N TYR A 334 4.87 -3.87 -5.00
CA TYR A 334 3.59 -4.55 -5.27
C TYR A 334 2.40 -3.58 -5.36
N PHE A 335 2.33 -2.60 -4.46
CA PHE A 335 1.25 -1.61 -4.47
C PHE A 335 1.45 -0.55 -5.54
N LEU A 336 2.69 -0.15 -5.81
CA LEU A 336 3.04 0.79 -6.88
C LEU A 336 2.67 0.20 -8.25
N HIS A 337 3.05 -1.03 -8.55
CA HIS A 337 2.66 -1.75 -9.77
C HIS A 337 1.13 -1.74 -9.98
N ARG A 338 0.37 -1.94 -8.91
CA ARG A 338 -1.10 -1.90 -8.99
C ARG A 338 -1.67 -0.52 -9.32
N ARG A 339 -0.97 0.55 -8.94
CA ARG A 339 -1.30 1.94 -9.29
C ARG A 339 -0.97 2.24 -10.74
N GLY A 340 0.20 1.81 -11.21
CA GLY A 340 0.68 2.01 -12.58
C GLY A 340 1.12 0.71 -13.26
N PRO A 341 0.18 -0.13 -13.74
CA PRO A 341 0.50 -1.46 -14.26
C PRO A 341 1.06 -1.47 -15.68
N ASP A 342 1.07 -0.32 -16.38
CA ASP A 342 1.40 -0.28 -17.82
C ASP A 342 2.92 -0.28 -18.06
N PHE A 343 3.70 0.24 -17.11
CA PHE A 343 5.17 0.22 -17.16
C PHE A 343 5.78 0.45 -15.79
N GLU A 344 6.96 -0.12 -15.51
CA GLU A 344 7.72 0.16 -14.30
C GLU A 344 9.23 0.12 -14.57
N GLN A 345 10.00 0.95 -13.89
CA GLN A 345 11.46 0.88 -13.88
C GLN A 345 12.04 1.57 -12.64
N ASN A 346 13.34 1.43 -12.43
CA ASN A 346 14.09 2.17 -11.43
C ASN A 346 15.35 2.83 -12.00
N VAL A 347 15.84 3.84 -11.30
CA VAL A 347 17.10 4.54 -11.56
C VAL A 347 17.82 4.70 -10.21
N SER A 348 19.11 4.36 -10.17
CA SER A 348 19.94 4.53 -8.97
C SER A 348 21.08 5.52 -9.21
N ARG A 349 21.41 6.30 -8.18
CA ARG A 349 22.51 7.29 -8.15
C ARG A 349 23.35 7.13 -6.89
N ASN A 350 24.65 7.32 -7.06
CA ASN A 350 25.61 7.27 -5.96
C ASN A 350 26.31 8.61 -5.85
N PHE A 351 26.28 9.23 -4.67
CA PHE A 351 27.00 10.46 -4.37
C PHE A 351 28.13 10.16 -3.38
N LYS A 352 29.33 10.69 -3.65
CA LYS A 352 30.46 10.60 -2.71
C LYS A 352 30.23 11.51 -1.51
N SER A 353 30.66 11.07 -0.34
CA SER A 353 30.53 11.75 0.95
C SER A 353 31.80 11.56 1.78
N GLU A 354 32.20 12.58 2.56
CA GLU A 354 33.26 12.54 3.57
C GLU A 354 33.17 11.35 4.54
N ASN A 355 31.95 10.88 4.86
CA ASN A 355 31.69 9.82 5.84
C ASN A 355 31.11 8.53 5.22
N GLY A 356 31.08 8.40 3.89
CA GLY A 356 30.55 7.21 3.20
C GLY A 356 30.08 7.45 1.76
N GLN A 357 29.09 6.67 1.33
CA GLN A 357 28.41 6.85 0.03
C GLN A 357 26.91 7.04 0.30
N LEU A 358 26.33 8.08 -0.31
CA LEU A 358 24.88 8.25 -0.34
C LEU A 358 24.33 7.51 -1.56
N PHE A 359 23.41 6.58 -1.31
CA PHE A 359 22.73 5.81 -2.34
C PHE A 359 21.29 6.31 -2.47
N LEU A 360 20.92 6.71 -3.68
CA LEU A 360 19.56 7.12 -4.03
C LEU A 360 19.00 6.12 -5.03
N THR A 361 17.84 5.55 -4.73
CA THR A 361 17.07 4.70 -5.65
C THR A 361 15.71 5.32 -5.89
N LEU A 362 15.38 5.49 -7.16
CA LEU A 362 14.15 6.12 -7.65
C LEU A 362 13.36 5.08 -8.43
N TYR A 363 12.15 4.76 -7.99
CA TYR A 363 11.28 3.78 -8.64
C TYR A 363 10.00 4.47 -9.12
N SER A 364 9.50 4.12 -10.29
CA SER A 364 8.17 4.57 -10.73
C SER A 364 7.44 3.49 -11.51
N SER A 365 6.12 3.56 -11.42
CA SER A 365 5.14 2.72 -12.10
C SER A 365 4.15 3.64 -12.80
N VAL A 366 3.80 3.36 -14.06
CA VAL A 366 3.02 4.25 -14.92
C VAL A 366 1.64 3.65 -15.22
N LEU A 367 0.60 4.46 -15.02
CA LEU A 367 -0.73 4.24 -15.61
C LEU A 367 -0.86 5.20 -16.79
N HIS A 368 -0.89 4.68 -18.01
CA HIS A 368 -0.93 5.49 -19.21
C HIS A 368 -2.37 5.97 -19.48
N VAL A 369 -2.62 7.22 -19.10
CA VAL A 369 -3.89 7.95 -19.30
C VAL A 369 -3.76 9.18 -20.20
N ARG A 370 -2.53 9.59 -20.53
CA ARG A 370 -2.23 10.85 -21.19
C ARG A 370 -1.29 10.70 -22.37
N GLY A 371 -1.65 11.34 -23.48
CA GLY A 371 -0.92 11.27 -24.74
C GLY A 371 -1.19 9.98 -25.52
N ASN A 372 -0.64 9.91 -26.72
CA ASN A 372 -0.76 8.73 -27.59
C ASN A 372 0.24 7.64 -27.21
N ASP A 373 1.43 8.05 -26.75
CA ASP A 373 2.54 7.17 -26.42
C ASP A 373 2.82 7.15 -24.92
N LEU A 374 3.12 5.96 -24.41
CA LEU A 374 3.53 5.78 -23.03
C LEU A 374 4.90 6.45 -22.81
N ILE A 375 4.95 7.37 -21.86
CA ILE A 375 6.21 7.96 -21.37
C ILE A 375 6.71 7.15 -20.17
N LYS A 376 7.91 6.57 -20.33
CA LYS A 376 8.57 5.76 -19.29
C LYS A 376 9.00 6.65 -18.14
N GLN A 377 8.77 6.19 -16.91
CA GLN A 377 9.18 6.87 -15.69
C GLN A 377 9.88 5.91 -14.72
N PRO A 378 10.90 6.34 -13.94
CA PRO A 378 11.38 7.72 -13.80
C PRO A 378 11.96 8.27 -15.11
N PHE A 379 11.60 9.50 -15.45
CA PHE A 379 12.04 10.14 -16.70
C PHE A 379 13.41 10.77 -16.46
N GLU A 380 14.41 10.38 -17.25
CA GLU A 380 15.78 10.88 -17.15
C GLU A 380 16.11 11.74 -18.38
N ASP A 381 16.60 12.96 -18.14
CA ASP A 381 17.05 13.86 -19.20
C ASP A 381 18.55 13.69 -19.54
N GLU A 382 19.01 14.39 -20.56
CA GLU A 382 20.41 14.34 -21.01
C GLU A 382 21.43 14.89 -19.99
N PHE A 383 20.97 15.66 -19.00
CA PHE A 383 21.79 16.22 -17.92
C PHE A 383 21.81 15.32 -16.67
N GLY A 384 21.15 14.17 -16.74
CA GLY A 384 21.03 13.20 -15.66
C GLY A 384 20.04 13.60 -14.56
N ASN A 385 19.22 14.65 -14.77
CA ASN A 385 18.09 14.97 -13.91
C ASN A 385 17.03 13.88 -14.04
N VAL A 386 16.30 13.62 -12.97
CA VAL A 386 15.30 12.52 -12.94
C VAL A 386 13.98 13.03 -12.37
N LEU A 387 12.89 12.90 -13.14
CA LEU A 387 11.53 13.24 -12.72
C LEU A 387 10.70 11.97 -12.47
N LEU A 388 10.04 11.93 -11.31
CA LEU A 388 9.00 10.98 -10.96
C LEU A 388 7.71 11.79 -10.81
N TRP A 389 6.77 11.58 -11.71
CA TRP A 389 5.53 12.35 -11.80
C TRP A 389 4.33 11.43 -11.58
N ASN A 390 3.60 11.67 -10.50
CA ASN A 390 2.31 11.04 -10.23
C ASN A 390 1.26 12.14 -10.15
N GLY A 391 0.69 12.50 -11.30
CA GLY A 391 -0.26 13.59 -11.43
C GLY A 391 -0.73 13.82 -12.86
N GLU A 392 -1.62 14.80 -13.01
CA GLU A 392 -2.16 15.26 -14.27
C GLU A 392 -2.14 16.79 -14.29
N VAL A 393 -1.68 17.37 -15.39
CA VAL A 393 -1.80 18.81 -15.66
C VAL A 393 -3.01 19.06 -16.57
N PHE A 394 -3.89 19.97 -16.15
CA PHE A 394 -5.04 20.42 -16.94
C PHE A 394 -4.87 21.82 -17.51
N ASP A 395 -4.01 22.66 -16.89
CA ASP A 395 -3.66 23.99 -17.36
C ASP A 395 -2.30 24.44 -16.76
N GLY A 396 -1.70 25.49 -17.29
CA GLY A 396 -0.44 26.07 -16.82
C GLY A 396 0.83 25.61 -17.54
N LEU A 397 0.71 24.65 -18.47
CA LEU A 397 1.77 24.26 -19.39
C LEU A 397 1.40 24.69 -20.82
N GLU A 398 2.33 25.37 -21.49
CA GLU A 398 2.18 25.76 -22.89
C GLU A 398 2.04 24.52 -23.79
N SER A 399 1.21 24.60 -24.82
CA SER A 399 1.03 23.54 -25.84
C SER A 399 0.50 22.19 -25.33
N LEU A 400 -0.20 22.18 -24.19
CA LEU A 400 -0.85 20.99 -23.67
C LEU A 400 -2.11 20.66 -24.51
N ARG A 401 -2.04 19.59 -25.31
CA ARG A 401 -3.15 19.06 -26.12
C ARG A 401 -3.56 17.67 -25.62
N GLN A 402 -4.54 17.04 -26.26
CA GLN A 402 -4.98 15.69 -25.93
C GLN A 402 -3.87 14.66 -26.23
N GLU A 403 -3.13 14.87 -27.33
CA GLU A 403 -2.04 14.01 -27.79
C GLU A 403 -0.73 14.22 -27.02
N SER A 404 -0.61 15.34 -26.32
CA SER A 404 0.56 15.70 -25.51
C SER A 404 0.62 14.87 -24.23
N ASN A 405 1.84 14.52 -23.81
CA ASN A 405 2.11 13.95 -22.48
C ASN A 405 2.69 15.02 -21.56
N ASP A 406 2.02 15.27 -20.44
CA ASP A 406 2.37 16.33 -19.48
C ASP A 406 3.69 16.06 -18.74
N THR A 407 4.02 14.79 -18.48
CA THR A 407 5.29 14.39 -17.85
C THR A 407 6.47 14.84 -18.70
N GLN A 408 6.41 14.60 -20.02
CA GLN A 408 7.49 14.98 -20.94
C GLN A 408 7.66 16.50 -21.02
N ILE A 409 6.56 17.24 -21.17
CA ILE A 409 6.59 18.71 -21.25
C ILE A 409 7.13 19.30 -19.94
N LEU A 410 6.67 18.80 -18.79
CA LEU A 410 7.13 19.26 -17.48
C LEU A 410 8.61 18.95 -17.29
N ALA A 411 9.07 17.74 -17.63
CA ALA A 411 10.48 17.37 -17.52
C ALA A 411 11.36 18.32 -18.33
N GLN A 412 11.02 18.57 -19.60
CA GLN A 412 11.74 19.53 -20.45
C GLN A 412 11.79 20.94 -19.86
N LYS A 413 10.67 21.41 -19.27
CA LYS A 413 10.63 22.71 -18.61
C LYS A 413 11.54 22.74 -17.39
N LEU A 414 11.50 21.72 -16.54
CA LEU A 414 12.35 21.62 -15.34
C LEU A 414 13.85 21.49 -15.68
N SER A 415 14.19 20.81 -16.77
CA SER A 415 15.58 20.72 -17.27
C SER A 415 16.15 22.09 -17.61
N SER A 416 15.31 23.03 -18.06
CA SER A 416 15.73 24.41 -18.37
C SER A 416 15.88 25.31 -17.15
N CYS A 417 15.45 24.87 -15.95
CA CYS A 417 15.51 25.65 -14.73
C CYS A 417 16.89 25.49 -14.04
N SER A 418 17.60 26.61 -13.88
CA SER A 418 18.90 26.69 -13.20
C SER A 418 18.83 27.29 -11.80
N THR A 419 17.73 27.94 -11.42
CA THR A 419 17.55 28.60 -10.12
C THR A 419 16.31 28.10 -9.36
N GLU A 420 16.30 28.28 -8.04
CA GLU A 420 15.14 27.95 -7.18
C GLU A 420 13.89 28.70 -7.64
N ALA A 421 14.02 30.01 -7.94
CA ALA A 421 12.91 30.83 -8.40
C ALA A 421 12.26 30.31 -9.69
N GLN A 422 13.05 29.76 -10.62
CA GLN A 422 12.51 29.17 -11.85
C GLN A 422 11.76 27.86 -11.60
N ILE A 423 12.27 27.00 -10.70
CA ILE A 423 11.55 25.79 -10.27
C ILE A 423 10.21 26.16 -9.62
N LEU A 424 10.23 27.15 -8.72
CA LEU A 424 9.03 27.61 -8.02
C LEU A 424 8.02 28.26 -8.98
N ASP A 425 8.47 29.08 -9.94
CA ASP A 425 7.62 29.65 -10.99
C ASP A 425 6.97 28.55 -11.84
N CYS A 426 7.73 27.52 -12.21
CA CYS A 426 7.21 26.37 -12.95
C CYS A 426 6.07 25.68 -12.18
N PHE A 427 6.26 25.32 -10.91
CA PHE A 427 5.23 24.68 -10.10
C PHE A 427 4.06 25.60 -9.75
N SER A 428 4.27 26.91 -9.66
CA SER A 428 3.22 27.91 -9.39
C SER A 428 2.18 28.02 -10.53
N LYS A 429 2.60 27.70 -11.76
CA LYS A 429 1.73 27.79 -12.95
C LYS A 429 0.84 26.57 -13.12
N LEU A 430 1.26 25.40 -12.62
CA LEU A 430 0.53 24.15 -12.83
C LEU A 430 -0.89 24.19 -12.24
N ARG A 431 -1.85 23.62 -12.96
CA ARG A 431 -3.22 23.37 -12.50
C ARG A 431 -3.54 21.89 -12.68
N GLY A 432 -4.05 21.26 -11.62
CA GLY A 432 -4.34 19.84 -11.60
C GLY A 432 -3.69 19.07 -10.46
N PRO A 433 -4.09 17.81 -10.24
CA PRO A 433 -3.65 17.00 -9.11
C PRO A 433 -2.25 16.45 -9.36
N TYR A 434 -1.32 16.63 -8.42
CA TYR A 434 0.02 16.06 -8.56
C TYR A 434 0.74 15.78 -7.25
N SER A 435 1.66 14.83 -7.33
CA SER A 435 2.76 14.59 -6.41
C SER A 435 4.00 14.28 -7.25
N PHE A 436 5.17 14.73 -6.81
CA PHE A 436 6.38 14.56 -7.62
C PHE A 436 7.63 14.37 -6.77
N VAL A 437 8.65 13.81 -7.41
CA VAL A 437 10.04 13.83 -6.97
C VAL A 437 10.90 14.23 -8.17
N TYR A 438 11.76 15.24 -8.02
CA TYR A 438 12.65 15.71 -9.06
C TYR A 438 14.08 15.82 -8.53
N LEU A 439 14.96 14.97 -9.06
CA LEU A 439 16.39 15.05 -8.81
C LEU A 439 17.02 16.02 -9.81
N GLN A 440 17.49 17.16 -9.33
CA GLN A 440 18.31 18.09 -10.08
C GLN A 440 19.79 17.72 -9.87
N ASN A 441 20.34 16.96 -10.81
CA ASN A 441 21.60 16.23 -10.64
C ASN A 441 22.80 17.18 -10.48
N ASN A 442 22.91 18.19 -11.34
CA ASN A 442 24.03 19.15 -11.33
C ASN A 442 24.13 19.94 -10.01
N LEU A 443 22.99 20.28 -9.41
CA LEU A 443 22.94 21.02 -8.14
C LEU A 443 22.85 20.10 -6.92
N ARG A 444 22.80 18.78 -7.11
CA ARG A 444 22.59 17.77 -6.05
C ARG A 444 21.39 18.10 -5.17
N ARG A 445 20.26 18.41 -5.78
CA ARG A 445 19.02 18.77 -5.07
C ARG A 445 17.91 17.79 -5.36
N LEU A 446 17.22 17.36 -4.31
CA LEU A 446 16.04 16.53 -4.41
C LEU A 446 14.81 17.37 -4.04
N TRP A 447 14.02 17.70 -5.07
CA TRP A 447 12.76 18.41 -4.93
C TRP A 447 11.62 17.41 -4.80
N PHE A 448 10.66 17.67 -3.92
CA PHE A 448 9.46 16.85 -3.83
C PHE A 448 8.30 17.65 -3.24
N GLY A 449 7.08 17.23 -3.51
CA GLY A 449 5.91 17.92 -3.01
C GLY A 449 4.63 17.46 -3.66
N ARG A 450 3.56 18.20 -3.39
CA ARG A 450 2.20 17.90 -3.84
C ARG A 450 1.50 19.19 -4.25
N ASP A 451 0.40 19.05 -4.98
CA ASP A 451 -0.47 20.18 -5.28
C ASP A 451 -1.10 20.75 -3.99
N ILE A 452 -1.63 21.98 -4.05
CA ILE A 452 -2.13 22.73 -2.88
C ILE A 452 -3.25 21.99 -2.10
N PHE A 453 -4.04 21.17 -2.79
CA PHE A 453 -5.09 20.37 -2.15
C PHE A 453 -4.59 19.02 -1.66
N GLY A 454 -3.39 18.58 -2.08
CA GLY A 454 -2.88 17.24 -1.80
C GLY A 454 -3.75 16.15 -2.45
N ARG A 455 -4.17 16.32 -3.69
CA ARG A 455 -5.05 15.36 -4.40
C ARG A 455 -4.36 14.03 -4.69
N ARG A 456 -3.04 14.02 -4.85
CA ARG A 456 -2.21 12.81 -5.00
C ARG A 456 -1.46 12.50 -3.73
N SER A 457 -1.38 11.23 -3.33
CA SER A 457 -0.67 10.85 -2.11
C SER A 457 0.84 10.90 -2.26
N LEU A 458 1.50 11.36 -1.20
CA LEU A 458 2.92 11.22 -1.00
C LEU A 458 3.18 11.10 0.50
N CYS A 459 3.81 10.01 0.92
CA CYS A 459 4.15 9.73 2.30
C CYS A 459 5.67 9.60 2.44
N PHE A 460 6.17 9.92 3.61
CA PHE A 460 7.58 9.78 3.93
C PHE A 460 7.80 9.08 5.27
N LYS A 461 8.95 8.44 5.39
CA LYS A 461 9.50 7.87 6.62
C LYS A 461 10.98 8.19 6.64
N HIS A 462 11.53 8.54 7.80
CA HIS A 462 12.95 8.82 7.92
C HIS A 462 13.53 8.30 9.24
N THR A 463 14.82 8.03 9.22
CA THR A 463 15.67 7.69 10.36
C THR A 463 17.00 8.43 10.21
N SER A 464 17.88 8.34 11.19
CA SER A 464 19.22 8.93 11.10
C SER A 464 20.09 8.42 9.94
N LYS A 465 19.71 7.32 9.28
CA LYS A 465 20.47 6.70 8.18
C LYS A 465 19.70 6.58 6.87
N ARG A 466 18.38 6.84 6.87
CA ARG A 466 17.50 6.55 5.72
C ARG A 466 16.38 7.55 5.60
N PHE A 467 16.00 7.83 4.36
CA PHE A 467 14.81 8.58 4.01
C PHE A 467 14.09 7.85 2.90
N LEU A 468 12.80 7.60 3.10
CA LEU A 468 11.91 6.95 2.15
C LEU A 468 10.78 7.90 1.83
N LEU A 469 10.42 7.94 0.55
CA LEU A 469 9.35 8.75 0.00
C LEU A 469 8.57 7.87 -0.99
N ALA A 470 7.27 7.72 -0.79
CA ALA A 470 6.45 6.83 -1.61
C ALA A 470 5.01 7.34 -1.69
N SER A 471 4.34 7.12 -2.83
CA SER A 471 2.91 7.41 -2.98
C SER A 471 2.00 6.38 -2.28
N VAL A 472 2.58 5.31 -1.74
CA VAL A 472 1.89 4.27 -0.96
C VAL A 472 2.86 3.61 0.03
N ILE A 473 2.38 3.29 1.23
CA ILE A 473 3.21 2.82 2.37
C ILE A 473 3.53 1.32 2.33
N GLY A 474 2.76 0.54 1.56
CA GLY A 474 2.98 -0.90 1.41
C GLY A 474 2.84 -1.71 2.71
N PHE A 475 3.41 -2.92 2.73
CA PHE A 475 3.42 -3.81 3.90
C PHE A 475 4.41 -3.35 4.99
N ALA A 476 4.29 -2.12 5.49
CA ALA A 476 5.20 -1.59 6.51
C ALA A 476 5.09 -2.35 7.85
N GLU A 477 6.23 -2.61 8.50
CA GLU A 477 6.32 -3.26 9.82
C GLU A 477 5.66 -2.43 10.92
N ASP A 478 5.89 -1.12 10.92
CA ASP A 478 5.10 -0.16 11.69
C ASP A 478 4.62 0.97 10.76
N PRO A 479 3.37 0.91 10.29
CA PRO A 479 2.79 1.98 9.48
C PRO A 479 2.71 3.33 10.21
N ASN A 480 2.81 3.37 11.54
CA ASN A 480 2.81 4.63 12.29
C ASN A 480 4.10 5.44 12.10
N GLU A 481 5.18 4.84 11.59
CA GLU A 481 6.42 5.56 11.27
C GLU A 481 6.31 6.39 9.98
N TRP A 482 5.26 6.16 9.19
CA TRP A 482 5.00 6.91 7.97
C TRP A 482 4.14 8.13 8.27
N GLN A 483 4.47 9.22 7.60
CA GLN A 483 3.74 10.48 7.68
C GLN A 483 3.36 10.93 6.27
N GLU A 484 2.21 11.57 6.15
CA GLU A 484 1.84 12.21 4.90
C GLU A 484 2.71 13.46 4.69
N VAL A 485 3.26 13.66 3.49
CA VAL A 485 3.94 14.91 3.13
C VAL A 485 2.89 16.04 3.13
N PRO A 486 3.09 17.10 3.95
CA PRO A 486 2.15 18.21 3.99
C PRO A 486 2.06 18.94 2.65
N CYS A 487 0.87 19.41 2.28
CA CYS A 487 0.66 20.20 1.06
C CYS A 487 0.91 21.71 1.25
N SER A 488 1.70 22.10 2.27
CA SER A 488 2.02 23.50 2.57
C SER A 488 2.91 24.18 1.53
N GLY A 489 3.50 23.41 0.61
CA GLY A 489 4.39 23.90 -0.44
C GLY A 489 5.17 22.77 -1.09
N ILE A 490 6.33 23.08 -1.65
CA ILE A 490 7.29 22.08 -2.14
C ILE A 490 8.55 22.11 -1.27
N TYR A 491 9.20 20.96 -1.18
CA TYR A 491 10.36 20.71 -0.35
C TYR A 491 11.60 20.50 -1.21
N ASN A 492 12.75 20.93 -0.70
CA ASN A 492 14.06 20.71 -1.30
C ASN A 492 15.01 20.14 -0.25
N ILE A 493 15.70 19.05 -0.59
CA ILE A 493 16.82 18.52 0.19
C ILE A 493 18.09 18.70 -0.64
N VAL A 494 19.08 19.39 -0.06
CA VAL A 494 20.44 19.41 -0.60
C VAL A 494 21.12 18.10 -0.24
N LEU A 495 21.51 17.33 -1.25
CA LEU A 495 22.23 16.07 -1.11
C LEU A 495 23.71 16.38 -0.84
N SER A 496 23.98 16.82 0.39
CA SER A 496 25.32 17.11 0.89
C SER A 496 26.06 15.81 1.26
N GLU A 497 27.32 15.95 1.66
CA GLU A 497 28.14 14.81 2.07
C GLU A 497 27.65 14.17 3.37
N LYS A 498 26.88 14.85 4.22
CA LYS A 498 26.24 14.25 5.39
C LYS A 498 24.74 14.32 5.19
N PHE A 499 24.10 13.17 4.98
CA PHE A 499 22.64 13.13 4.89
C PHE A 499 22.05 13.53 6.25
N ASP A 500 21.36 14.67 6.24
CA ASP A 500 20.53 15.14 7.34
C ASP A 500 19.14 15.42 6.77
N PHE A 501 18.12 14.90 7.43
CA PHE A 501 16.74 15.12 7.00
C PHE A 501 16.28 16.49 7.46
N ASN A 502 16.69 17.52 6.72
CA ASN A 502 16.31 18.90 6.97
C ASN A 502 15.81 19.57 5.66
N PRO A 503 14.60 19.20 5.19
CA PRO A 503 14.08 19.74 3.95
C PRO A 503 13.74 21.24 4.09
N ILE A 504 14.19 22.03 3.12
CA ILE A 504 13.79 23.43 2.97
C ILE A 504 12.39 23.46 2.38
N LEU A 505 11.44 24.11 3.07
CA LEU A 505 10.06 24.28 2.60
C LEU A 505 9.89 25.64 1.92
N TYR A 506 9.48 25.62 0.66
CA TYR A 506 8.97 26.80 -0.04
C TYR A 506 7.45 26.78 0.00
N LYS A 507 6.87 27.65 0.83
CA LYS A 507 5.43 27.66 1.10
C LYS A 507 4.63 28.21 -0.09
N TRP A 508 3.37 27.82 -0.18
CA TRP A 508 2.37 28.58 -0.92
C TRP A 508 2.17 29.95 -0.27
N ASN A 509 2.13 31.01 -1.07
CA ASN A 509 1.88 32.37 -0.58
C ASN A 509 0.46 32.57 -0.03
N ARG A 510 -0.49 31.70 -0.40
CA ARG A 510 -1.88 31.70 0.06
C ARG A 510 -2.36 30.29 0.38
N SER A 511 -3.29 30.17 1.33
CA SER A 511 -3.99 28.92 1.64
C SER A 511 -5.03 28.57 0.56
N VAL A 512 -5.66 27.38 0.70
CA VAL A 512 -6.83 26.98 -0.09
C VAL A 512 -8.07 27.86 0.13
N THR A 513 -8.08 28.66 1.20
CA THR A 513 -9.09 29.69 1.46
C THR A 513 -8.64 31.08 1.01
N GLY A 514 -7.52 31.19 0.29
CA GLY A 514 -6.97 32.43 -0.24
C GLY A 514 -6.31 33.36 0.79
N LEU A 515 -6.17 32.91 2.04
CA LEU A 515 -5.51 33.66 3.12
C LEU A 515 -4.00 33.76 2.86
N HIS A 516 -3.43 34.95 2.94
CA HIS A 516 -1.98 35.15 2.82
C HIS A 516 -1.22 34.44 3.95
N LEU A 517 -0.18 33.68 3.59
CA LEU A 517 0.60 32.83 4.50
C LEU A 517 2.07 33.27 4.67
N VAL A 518 2.52 34.23 3.85
CA VAL A 518 3.93 34.55 3.66
C VAL A 518 4.11 36.08 3.63
N GLU A 519 5.24 36.56 4.18
CA GLU A 519 5.63 37.97 4.17
C GLU A 519 6.20 38.40 2.81
N SER A 520 6.15 39.70 2.49
CA SER A 520 6.40 40.25 1.14
C SER A 520 7.77 39.95 0.50
N ASN A 521 8.77 39.51 1.28
CA ASN A 521 10.16 39.31 0.82
C ASN A 521 10.61 37.84 0.80
N GLU A 522 9.79 36.88 1.22
CA GLU A 522 10.16 35.46 1.21
C GLU A 522 9.97 34.82 -0.17
N LEU A 523 10.96 34.06 -0.63
CA LEU A 523 10.85 33.26 -1.85
C LEU A 523 9.81 32.13 -1.65
N CYS A 524 8.70 32.21 -2.37
CA CYS A 524 7.53 31.34 -2.18
C CYS A 524 6.88 30.92 -3.50
N LEU A 525 6.01 29.90 -3.44
CA LEU A 525 5.15 29.48 -4.54
C LEU A 525 3.95 30.41 -4.65
N GLN A 526 3.59 30.81 -5.86
CA GLN A 526 2.32 31.48 -6.10
C GLN A 526 1.19 30.46 -6.12
N SER A 527 0.25 30.60 -5.19
CA SER A 527 -0.91 29.73 -5.07
C SER A 527 -1.83 29.88 -6.29
N PRO A 528 -2.37 28.79 -6.84
CA PRO A 528 -3.45 28.87 -7.82
C PRO A 528 -4.74 29.47 -7.25
N ILE A 529 -4.89 29.45 -5.92
CA ILE A 529 -6.03 30.01 -5.20
C ILE A 529 -5.71 31.44 -4.79
N HIS A 530 -6.27 32.38 -5.54
CA HIS A 530 -6.05 33.81 -5.38
C HIS A 530 -7.27 34.53 -4.78
N THR A 531 -8.43 33.89 -4.81
CA THR A 531 -9.66 34.42 -4.22
C THR A 531 -9.77 34.06 -2.75
N LEU A 532 -9.84 35.08 -1.88
CA LEU A 532 -10.11 34.92 -0.45
C LEU A 532 -11.53 34.38 -0.24
N LEU A 533 -11.66 33.41 0.66
CA LEU A 533 -12.97 32.90 1.09
C LEU A 533 -13.82 34.05 1.63
N ASN A 534 -14.93 34.32 0.95
CA ASN A 534 -15.84 35.40 1.29
C ASN A 534 -16.54 35.10 2.61
N THR A 535 -16.23 35.93 3.61
CA THR A 535 -16.76 35.85 4.97
C THR A 535 -17.94 36.80 5.21
N ASN A 536 -18.44 37.49 4.17
CA ASN A 536 -19.58 38.38 4.31
C ASN A 536 -20.83 37.59 4.67
N THR A 537 -21.49 38.01 5.75
CA THR A 537 -22.71 37.41 6.29
C THR A 537 -23.96 38.25 6.04
N VAL A 538 -23.86 39.36 5.31
CA VAL A 538 -25.00 40.24 5.02
C VAL A 538 -25.96 39.52 4.07
N ASP A 539 -27.25 39.51 4.44
CA ASP A 539 -28.32 38.82 3.72
C ASP A 539 -28.66 39.61 2.44
N LEU A 540 -27.96 39.28 1.35
CA LEU A 540 -28.30 39.80 0.02
C LEU A 540 -29.44 38.94 -0.53
N GLU A 541 -30.67 39.43 -0.37
CA GLU A 541 -31.89 38.83 -0.93
C GLU A 541 -31.61 38.32 -2.36
N LEU A 542 -31.96 37.06 -2.60
CA LEU A 542 -31.83 36.39 -3.90
C LEU A 542 -32.85 36.99 -4.89
N THR A 543 -32.54 38.14 -5.46
CA THR A 543 -33.25 38.72 -6.62
C THR A 543 -32.73 38.10 -7.93
N SER A 544 -33.03 38.70 -9.09
CA SER A 544 -32.62 38.25 -10.45
C SER A 544 -31.13 37.93 -10.62
N GLU A 545 -30.26 38.32 -9.69
CA GLU A 545 -28.86 37.89 -9.57
C GLU A 545 -28.69 36.37 -9.36
N SER A 546 -29.72 35.67 -8.91
CA SER A 546 -29.67 34.23 -8.56
C SER A 546 -29.41 33.33 -9.77
N ASP A 547 -30.02 33.62 -10.92
CA ASP A 547 -29.84 32.82 -12.13
C ASP A 547 -28.45 32.97 -12.71
N HIS A 548 -27.88 34.17 -12.66
CA HIS A 548 -26.51 34.42 -13.13
C HIS A 548 -25.47 33.66 -12.32
N VAL A 549 -25.61 33.63 -10.98
CA VAL A 549 -24.73 32.84 -10.09
C VAL A 549 -24.82 31.34 -10.41
N ILE A 550 -26.03 30.83 -10.68
CA ILE A 550 -26.20 29.42 -11.07
C ILE A 550 -25.53 29.14 -12.42
N ASP A 551 -25.69 30.03 -13.40
CA ASP A 551 -25.08 29.88 -14.74
C ASP A 551 -23.57 29.93 -14.70
N GLN A 552 -23.01 30.87 -13.96
CA GLN A 552 -21.57 30.94 -13.76
C GLN A 552 -21.04 29.69 -13.04
N PHE A 553 -21.72 29.22 -11.99
CA PHE A 553 -21.34 27.99 -11.30
C PHE A 553 -21.36 26.77 -12.22
N LEU A 554 -22.43 26.61 -13.01
CA LEU A 554 -22.53 25.54 -14.00
C LEU A 554 -21.44 25.65 -15.06
N SER A 555 -21.15 26.86 -15.56
CA SER A 555 -20.09 27.10 -16.54
C SER A 555 -18.72 26.69 -16.02
N VAL A 556 -18.33 27.11 -14.82
CA VAL A 556 -17.02 26.74 -14.24
C VAL A 556 -16.93 25.25 -13.91
N LEU A 557 -18.02 24.64 -13.42
CA LEU A 557 -18.04 23.22 -13.09
C LEU A 557 -18.07 22.34 -14.36
N ASP A 558 -18.84 22.72 -15.38
CA ASP A 558 -18.88 22.03 -16.67
C ASP A 558 -17.51 22.11 -17.35
N ASN A 559 -16.84 23.27 -17.35
CA ASN A 559 -15.48 23.38 -17.85
C ASN A 559 -14.49 22.50 -17.07
N ALA A 560 -14.61 22.45 -15.73
CA ALA A 560 -13.79 21.57 -14.91
C ALA A 560 -14.02 20.08 -15.23
N VAL A 561 -15.25 19.67 -15.53
CA VAL A 561 -15.57 18.32 -16.00
C VAL A 561 -15.00 18.08 -17.39
N ARG A 562 -15.23 19.01 -18.33
CA ARG A 562 -14.76 18.95 -19.72
C ARG A 562 -13.27 18.65 -19.81
N VAL A 563 -12.41 19.46 -19.19
CA VAL A 563 -10.96 19.24 -19.25
C VAL A 563 -10.54 17.89 -18.65
N ARG A 564 -11.26 17.42 -17.62
CA ARG A 564 -11.06 16.10 -16.97
C ARG A 564 -11.66 14.94 -17.75
N VAL A 565 -12.38 15.18 -18.83
CA VAL A 565 -12.99 14.15 -19.68
C VAL A 565 -12.29 14.12 -21.04
N GLU A 566 -12.00 15.27 -21.63
CA GLU A 566 -11.35 15.40 -22.95
C GLU A 566 -9.84 15.13 -22.88
N LEU A 567 -9.17 15.54 -21.80
CA LEU A 567 -7.73 15.35 -21.64
C LEU A 567 -7.40 13.96 -21.06
N GLN A 568 -7.79 12.92 -21.79
CA GLN A 568 -7.38 11.54 -21.59
C GLN A 568 -7.17 10.87 -22.96
N ASN A 569 -6.46 9.74 -22.98
CA ASN A 569 -6.41 8.90 -24.16
C ASN A 569 -7.77 8.23 -24.43
N SER A 570 -8.03 7.91 -25.69
CA SER A 570 -9.28 7.25 -26.14
C SER A 570 -9.25 5.72 -25.97
N THR A 571 -8.37 5.19 -25.11
CA THR A 571 -8.15 3.76 -24.92
C THR A 571 -8.61 3.28 -23.55
N CYS A 572 -9.44 2.24 -23.52
CA CYS A 572 -9.79 1.59 -22.26
C CYS A 572 -8.64 0.68 -21.76
N LYS A 573 -8.76 0.15 -20.53
CA LYS A 573 -7.77 -0.73 -19.90
C LYS A 573 -7.50 -2.04 -20.64
N ASN A 574 -8.46 -2.52 -21.43
CA ASN A 574 -8.38 -3.83 -22.09
C ASN A 574 -7.93 -3.75 -23.56
N CYS A 575 -7.82 -2.54 -24.13
CA CYS A 575 -7.56 -2.34 -25.55
C CYS A 575 -6.23 -1.60 -25.76
N LEU A 576 -5.53 -1.95 -26.84
CA LEU A 576 -4.28 -1.28 -27.26
C LEU A 576 -4.50 -0.11 -28.21
N LYS A 577 -5.72 0.04 -28.73
CA LYS A 577 -6.14 1.05 -29.70
C LYS A 577 -7.45 1.69 -29.24
N PRO A 578 -7.84 2.85 -29.80
CA PRO A 578 -9.13 3.47 -29.51
C PRO A 578 -10.27 2.47 -29.68
N CYS A 579 -11.24 2.50 -28.76
CA CYS A 579 -12.32 1.52 -28.70
C CYS A 579 -13.62 2.16 -28.20
N ASP A 580 -14.74 1.50 -28.48
CA ASP A 580 -16.08 1.98 -28.06
C ASP A 580 -16.47 1.56 -26.63
N HIS A 581 -15.52 1.00 -25.86
CA HIS A 581 -15.74 0.65 -24.47
C HIS A 581 -15.79 1.88 -23.56
N SER A 582 -16.33 1.71 -22.35
CA SER A 582 -16.30 2.78 -21.36
C SER A 582 -14.86 3.16 -20.97
N ILE A 583 -14.46 4.39 -21.29
CA ILE A 583 -13.17 4.97 -20.87
C ILE A 583 -13.29 5.82 -19.60
N LEU A 584 -14.53 6.20 -19.24
CA LEU A 584 -14.86 7.02 -18.09
C LEU A 584 -15.87 6.32 -17.18
N ALA A 585 -15.56 6.29 -15.89
CA ALA A 585 -16.51 5.89 -14.86
C ALA A 585 -16.81 7.05 -13.90
N VAL A 586 -17.93 6.95 -13.19
CA VAL A 586 -18.30 7.83 -12.07
C VAL A 586 -18.50 6.96 -10.85
N LEU A 587 -17.87 7.30 -9.72
CA LEU A 587 -18.22 6.67 -8.45
C LEU A 587 -19.59 7.21 -8.01
N PHE A 588 -20.62 6.41 -8.27
CA PHE A 588 -21.99 6.88 -8.39
C PHE A 588 -22.83 6.47 -7.19
N SER A 589 -22.96 7.37 -6.23
CA SER A 589 -23.82 7.18 -5.05
C SER A 589 -25.31 7.43 -5.33
N GLY A 590 -25.63 8.05 -6.47
CA GLY A 590 -26.95 8.61 -6.76
C GLY A 590 -27.24 9.95 -6.07
N GLY A 591 -26.39 10.35 -5.13
CA GLY A 591 -26.44 11.67 -4.51
C GLY A 591 -26.16 12.78 -5.52
N LEU A 592 -26.55 13.99 -5.13
CA LEU A 592 -26.48 15.21 -5.94
C LEU A 592 -25.15 15.38 -6.69
N ASP A 593 -24.02 15.22 -5.98
CA ASP A 593 -22.68 15.47 -6.53
C ASP A 593 -22.36 14.52 -7.69
N SER A 594 -22.43 13.21 -7.45
CA SER A 594 -22.09 12.21 -8.47
C SER A 594 -23.04 12.26 -9.67
N THR A 595 -24.30 12.63 -9.44
CA THR A 595 -25.31 12.69 -10.50
C THR A 595 -25.15 13.90 -11.40
N VAL A 596 -24.84 15.07 -10.82
CA VAL A 596 -24.48 16.27 -11.62
C VAL A 596 -23.20 16.01 -12.41
N LEU A 597 -22.16 15.40 -11.81
CA LEU A 597 -20.95 15.07 -12.54
C LEU A 597 -21.19 14.09 -13.70
N ALA A 598 -22.05 13.09 -13.52
CA ALA A 598 -22.43 12.17 -14.60
C ALA A 598 -23.12 12.91 -15.76
N ALA A 599 -24.09 13.78 -15.46
CA ALA A 599 -24.79 14.56 -16.48
C ALA A 599 -23.88 15.54 -17.23
N LEU A 600 -22.93 16.20 -16.55
CA LEU A 600 -21.97 17.08 -17.20
C LEU A 600 -20.96 16.28 -18.04
N ALA A 601 -20.53 15.11 -17.58
CA ALA A 601 -19.60 14.27 -18.33
C ALA A 601 -20.17 13.76 -19.65
N ASP A 602 -21.48 13.53 -19.72
CA ASP A 602 -22.19 13.17 -20.95
C ASP A 602 -22.02 14.21 -22.07
N ASN A 603 -21.94 15.50 -21.73
CA ASN A 603 -21.77 16.58 -22.70
C ASN A 603 -20.43 16.53 -23.44
N HIS A 604 -19.41 15.90 -22.84
CA HIS A 604 -18.01 15.96 -23.30
C HIS A 604 -17.46 14.60 -23.76
N LEU A 605 -18.31 13.57 -23.83
CA LEU A 605 -17.96 12.25 -24.36
C LEU A 605 -18.66 11.98 -25.69
N PRO A 606 -17.98 11.36 -26.67
CA PRO A 606 -18.63 10.89 -27.89
C PRO A 606 -19.84 10.01 -27.56
N PHE A 607 -20.97 10.22 -28.22
CA PHE A 607 -22.27 9.62 -27.87
C PHE A 607 -22.25 8.09 -27.77
N ASN A 608 -21.43 7.43 -28.60
CA ASN A 608 -21.26 5.98 -28.65
C ASN A 608 -20.52 5.39 -27.44
N ILE A 609 -19.77 6.20 -26.68
CA ILE A 609 -18.97 5.75 -25.54
C ILE A 609 -19.84 5.60 -24.29
N PRO A 610 -19.96 4.41 -23.67
CA PRO A 610 -20.76 4.25 -22.47
C PRO A 610 -20.12 4.93 -21.24
N ILE A 611 -20.94 5.38 -20.30
CA ILE A 611 -20.46 5.87 -18.99
C ILE A 611 -20.77 4.82 -17.93
N ASP A 612 -19.74 4.33 -17.26
CA ASP A 612 -19.86 3.35 -16.17
C ASP A 612 -20.20 4.06 -14.85
N LEU A 613 -21.41 3.84 -14.33
CA LEU A 613 -21.87 4.34 -13.04
C LEU A 613 -21.67 3.26 -11.98
N ILE A 614 -20.60 3.37 -11.19
CA ILE A 614 -20.20 2.33 -10.24
C ILE A 614 -20.75 2.63 -8.85
N ASN A 615 -21.65 1.78 -8.34
CA ASN A 615 -22.28 1.94 -7.03
C ASN A 615 -21.97 0.75 -6.11
N VAL A 616 -21.40 1.05 -4.94
CA VAL A 616 -21.06 0.07 -3.90
C VAL A 616 -22.11 0.00 -2.80
N ALA A 617 -22.45 -1.23 -2.40
CA ALA A 617 -23.36 -1.49 -1.29
C ALA A 617 -22.94 -2.72 -0.48
N PHE A 618 -23.14 -2.64 0.83
CA PHE A 618 -22.90 -3.72 1.80
C PHE A 618 -24.21 -4.38 2.27
N ASP A 619 -25.33 -3.78 1.90
CA ASP A 619 -26.70 -4.31 1.99
C ASP A 619 -27.38 -3.93 0.66
N LYS A 620 -28.03 -4.86 -0.05
CA LYS A 620 -28.71 -4.53 -1.32
C LYS A 620 -29.82 -3.49 -1.14
N ARG A 621 -30.33 -3.33 0.09
CA ARG A 621 -31.32 -2.31 0.47
C ARG A 621 -30.68 -1.05 1.05
N ALA A 622 -29.37 -0.90 0.89
CA ALA A 622 -28.65 0.30 1.33
C ALA A 622 -29.21 1.55 0.65
N ALA A 623 -29.17 2.66 1.37
CA ALA A 623 -29.74 3.92 0.92
C ALA A 623 -29.13 4.42 -0.39
N ASP A 624 -27.81 4.31 -0.52
CA ASP A 624 -27.08 4.76 -1.71
C ASP A 624 -27.43 3.89 -2.93
N ARG A 625 -27.73 2.60 -2.74
CA ARG A 625 -28.19 1.72 -3.84
C ARG A 625 -29.53 2.21 -4.38
N LEU A 626 -30.49 2.46 -3.50
CA LEU A 626 -31.84 2.93 -3.88
C LEU A 626 -31.79 4.32 -4.52
N THR A 627 -31.00 5.23 -3.94
CA THR A 627 -30.81 6.59 -4.46
C THR A 627 -30.14 6.56 -5.84
N ALA A 628 -29.14 5.70 -6.04
CA ALA A 628 -28.49 5.53 -7.33
C ALA A 628 -29.42 4.97 -8.41
N ILE A 629 -30.28 4.01 -8.09
CA ILE A 629 -31.28 3.51 -9.05
C ILE A 629 -32.26 4.62 -9.44
N SER A 630 -32.75 5.42 -8.47
CA SER A 630 -33.63 6.56 -8.75
C SER A 630 -32.96 7.60 -9.65
N ALA A 631 -31.71 7.96 -9.35
CA ALA A 631 -30.94 8.94 -10.13
C ALA A 631 -30.59 8.43 -11.53
N LEU A 632 -30.33 7.12 -11.68
CA LEU A 632 -30.11 6.48 -12.99
C LEU A 632 -31.34 6.58 -13.88
N ASN A 633 -32.54 6.34 -13.33
CA ASN A 633 -33.77 6.43 -14.10
C ASN A 633 -33.99 7.86 -14.61
N GLU A 634 -33.78 8.85 -13.76
CA GLU A 634 -33.88 10.27 -14.14
C GLU A 634 -32.81 10.66 -15.18
N LEU A 635 -31.57 10.16 -15.07
CA LEU A 635 -30.54 10.33 -16.11
C LEU A 635 -30.95 9.73 -17.46
N ARG A 636 -31.55 8.53 -17.47
CA ARG A 636 -32.02 7.86 -18.69
C ARG A 636 -33.16 8.61 -19.35
N GLU A 637 -34.08 9.18 -18.57
CA GLU A 637 -35.17 10.01 -19.09
C GLU A 637 -34.64 11.30 -19.73
N MET A 638 -33.68 11.97 -19.10
CA MET A 638 -33.13 13.23 -19.60
C MET A 638 -32.10 13.06 -20.72
N ARG A 639 -31.40 11.93 -20.76
CA ARG A 639 -30.32 11.60 -21.71
C ARG A 639 -30.53 10.20 -22.30
N PRO A 640 -31.59 10.00 -23.11
CA PRO A 640 -31.98 8.68 -23.62
C PRO A 640 -30.96 8.07 -24.58
N ASN A 641 -30.16 8.91 -25.24
CA ASN A 641 -29.17 8.47 -26.22
C ASN A 641 -27.86 7.97 -25.58
N ARG A 642 -27.62 8.23 -24.30
CA ARG A 642 -26.41 7.77 -23.61
C ARG A 642 -26.60 6.37 -23.05
N LEU A 643 -25.64 5.48 -23.33
CA LEU A 643 -25.57 4.20 -22.63
C LEU A 643 -25.00 4.38 -21.21
N TRP A 644 -25.87 4.29 -20.21
CA TRP A 644 -25.50 4.31 -18.79
C TRP A 644 -25.34 2.89 -18.24
N ASN A 645 -24.09 2.47 -18.03
CA ASN A 645 -23.77 1.17 -17.47
C ASN A 645 -23.79 1.23 -15.94
N PHE A 646 -24.89 0.79 -15.33
CA PHE A 646 -24.99 0.75 -13.87
C PHE A 646 -24.32 -0.51 -13.31
N VAL A 647 -23.14 -0.34 -12.71
CA VAL A 647 -22.34 -1.44 -12.16
C VAL A 647 -22.61 -1.56 -10.65
N SER A 648 -23.35 -2.59 -10.26
CA SER A 648 -23.68 -2.86 -8.86
C SER A 648 -22.61 -3.70 -8.16
N VAL A 649 -21.82 -3.05 -7.31
CA VAL A 649 -20.81 -3.70 -6.47
C VAL A 649 -21.41 -4.07 -5.12
N ASP A 650 -21.78 -5.33 -4.96
CA ASP A 650 -22.29 -5.85 -3.68
C ASP A 650 -21.16 -6.54 -2.89
N VAL A 651 -21.08 -6.23 -1.59
CA VAL A 651 -19.97 -6.67 -0.72
C VAL A 651 -20.50 -7.40 0.51
N SER A 652 -20.17 -8.68 0.63
CA SER A 652 -20.44 -9.47 1.84
C SER A 652 -19.41 -9.18 2.95
N LEU A 653 -19.78 -9.48 4.20
CA LEU A 653 -18.88 -9.32 5.35
C LEU A 653 -17.58 -10.13 5.21
N GLN A 654 -17.67 -11.34 4.65
CA GLN A 654 -16.49 -12.17 4.39
C GLN A 654 -15.56 -11.52 3.36
N LYS A 655 -16.12 -10.99 2.27
CA LYS A 655 -15.35 -10.29 1.22
C LYS A 655 -14.71 -9.02 1.76
N LEU A 656 -15.43 -8.25 2.57
CA LEU A 656 -14.90 -7.09 3.29
C LEU A 656 -13.71 -7.47 4.17
N ARG A 657 -13.88 -8.42 5.09
CA ARG A 657 -12.81 -8.87 6.01
C ARG A 657 -11.58 -9.37 5.25
N LYS A 658 -11.77 -10.21 4.23
CA LYS A 658 -10.68 -10.77 3.41
C LYS A 658 -9.86 -9.67 2.74
N HIS A 659 -10.51 -8.75 2.04
CA HIS A 659 -9.79 -7.71 1.31
C HIS A 659 -9.23 -6.61 2.22
N ARG A 660 -9.91 -6.27 3.31
CA ARG A 660 -9.39 -5.35 4.31
C ARG A 660 -8.06 -5.85 4.88
N ASN A 661 -8.03 -7.10 5.33
CA ASN A 661 -6.86 -7.69 5.94
C ASN A 661 -5.73 -7.90 4.93
N LYS A 662 -6.04 -8.26 3.69
CA LYS A 662 -5.03 -8.54 2.68
C LYS A 662 -4.44 -7.27 2.04
N GLN A 663 -5.23 -6.20 1.92
CA GLN A 663 -4.90 -5.08 1.04
C GLN A 663 -5.25 -3.72 1.65
N ILE A 664 -6.54 -3.49 1.98
CA ILE A 664 -7.06 -2.13 2.21
C ILE A 664 -6.41 -1.47 3.43
N ARG A 665 -6.10 -2.24 4.49
CA ARG A 665 -5.49 -1.67 5.70
C ARG A 665 -4.17 -0.94 5.44
N TYR A 666 -3.35 -1.46 4.53
CA TYR A 666 -2.06 -0.86 4.16
C TYR A 666 -2.23 0.43 3.35
N LEU A 667 -3.29 0.52 2.56
CA LEU A 667 -3.61 1.71 1.75
C LEU A 667 -4.19 2.85 2.59
N ILE A 668 -4.84 2.55 3.71
CA ILE A 668 -5.46 3.56 4.57
C ILE A 668 -4.43 4.34 5.38
N HIS A 669 -3.38 3.67 5.85
CA HIS A 669 -2.29 4.30 6.59
C HIS A 669 -1.73 5.52 5.84
N PRO A 670 -1.29 6.57 6.55
CA PRO A 670 -1.07 6.64 8.00
C PRO A 670 -2.33 6.96 8.82
N LEU A 671 -3.49 7.08 8.17
CA LEU A 671 -4.77 7.22 8.87
C LEU A 671 -5.17 5.90 9.55
N LYS A 672 -5.92 5.99 10.65
CA LYS A 672 -6.15 4.84 11.53
C LYS A 672 -7.49 4.83 12.25
N THR A 673 -8.44 5.69 11.90
CA THR A 673 -9.73 5.73 12.59
C THR A 673 -10.75 4.76 11.99
N VAL A 674 -11.83 4.48 12.73
CA VAL A 674 -12.97 3.67 12.24
C VAL A 674 -13.62 4.31 11.03
N LEU A 675 -13.64 5.64 10.98
CA LEU A 675 -14.11 6.39 9.82
C LEU A 675 -13.24 6.14 8.59
N ASP A 676 -11.91 6.15 8.76
CA ASP A 676 -10.96 5.89 7.68
C ASP A 676 -11.10 4.48 7.12
N ASP A 677 -11.30 3.48 7.98
CA ASP A 677 -11.64 2.09 7.58
C ASP A 677 -12.91 2.05 6.74
N SER A 678 -13.97 2.71 7.21
CA SER A 678 -15.28 2.66 6.57
C SER A 678 -15.29 3.34 5.20
N ILE A 679 -14.67 4.52 5.10
CA ILE A 679 -14.54 5.28 3.85
C ILE A 679 -13.60 4.52 2.89
N GLY A 680 -12.42 4.14 3.36
CA GLY A 680 -11.41 3.44 2.57
C GLY A 680 -11.93 2.13 1.99
N CYS A 681 -12.62 1.32 2.79
CA CYS A 681 -13.23 0.08 2.31
C CYS A 681 -14.30 0.33 1.24
N SER A 682 -15.21 1.27 1.47
CA SER A 682 -16.27 1.60 0.53
C SER A 682 -15.71 2.08 -0.82
N LEU A 683 -14.77 3.03 -0.77
CA LEU A 683 -14.12 3.57 -1.97
C LEU A 683 -13.30 2.49 -2.69
N TRP A 684 -12.56 1.63 -1.98
CA TRP A 684 -11.75 0.58 -2.62
C TRP A 684 -12.60 -0.43 -3.40
N PHE A 685 -13.73 -0.86 -2.82
CA PHE A 685 -14.65 -1.76 -3.52
C PHE A 685 -15.28 -1.10 -4.75
N ALA A 686 -15.64 0.18 -4.67
CA ALA A 686 -16.16 0.93 -5.80
C ALA A 686 -15.08 1.12 -6.90
N ALA A 687 -13.89 1.60 -6.54
CA ALA A 687 -12.81 1.95 -7.47
C ALA A 687 -12.31 0.76 -8.31
N ARG A 688 -12.44 -0.48 -7.82
CA ARG A 688 -12.15 -1.69 -8.61
C ARG A 688 -12.99 -1.79 -9.87
N GLY A 689 -14.21 -1.24 -9.86
CA GLY A 689 -15.17 -1.37 -10.95
C GLY A 689 -15.60 -2.80 -11.22
N LYS A 690 -15.54 -3.69 -10.21
CA LYS A 690 -15.91 -5.11 -10.32
C LYS A 690 -17.24 -5.38 -9.62
N GLY A 691 -18.30 -5.58 -10.40
CA GLY A 691 -19.65 -5.76 -9.90
C GLY A 691 -20.53 -6.55 -10.87
N LEU A 692 -21.83 -6.32 -10.79
CA LEU A 692 -22.80 -6.85 -11.75
C LEU A 692 -23.29 -5.73 -12.67
N LEU A 693 -23.37 -5.99 -13.97
CA LEU A 693 -24.06 -5.18 -14.96
C LEU A 693 -25.13 -6.07 -15.59
N ASN A 694 -26.40 -5.69 -15.52
CA ASN A 694 -27.52 -6.52 -16.01
C ASN A 694 -27.51 -7.96 -15.43
N ASN A 695 -27.16 -8.10 -14.15
CA ASN A 695 -26.98 -9.38 -13.43
C ASN A 695 -25.81 -10.26 -13.90
N GLU A 696 -24.97 -9.79 -14.81
CA GLU A 696 -23.76 -10.48 -15.25
C GLU A 696 -22.50 -9.88 -14.62
N LEU A 697 -21.49 -10.72 -14.38
CA LEU A 697 -20.21 -10.26 -13.84
C LEU A 697 -19.53 -9.30 -14.81
N TYR A 698 -19.29 -8.08 -14.34
CA TYR A 698 -18.70 -7.01 -15.15
C TYR A 698 -17.51 -6.38 -14.43
N THR A 699 -16.46 -6.10 -15.21
CA THR A 699 -15.32 -5.29 -14.77
C THR A 699 -15.20 -4.09 -15.70
N SER A 700 -15.42 -2.90 -15.16
CA SER A 700 -15.28 -1.64 -15.90
C SER A 700 -13.89 -1.54 -16.55
N PRO A 701 -13.80 -1.21 -17.85
CA PRO A 701 -12.51 -0.99 -18.50
C PRO A 701 -12.02 0.47 -18.37
N ALA A 702 -12.78 1.36 -17.74
CA ALA A 702 -12.49 2.80 -17.66
C ALA A 702 -11.25 3.13 -16.81
N LYS A 703 -10.20 3.73 -17.37
CA LYS A 703 -9.02 4.12 -16.59
C LYS A 703 -9.29 5.33 -15.70
N ILE A 704 -10.24 6.18 -16.06
CA ILE A 704 -10.56 7.42 -15.35
C ILE A 704 -11.85 7.28 -14.53
N MET A 705 -11.87 7.84 -13.32
CA MET A 705 -13.04 7.92 -12.45
C MET A 705 -13.30 9.35 -11.97
N LEU A 706 -14.52 9.86 -12.16
CA LEU A 706 -14.96 11.11 -11.54
C LEU A 706 -15.50 10.86 -10.13
N LEU A 707 -15.01 11.67 -9.17
CA LEU A 707 -15.45 11.66 -7.78
C LEU A 707 -16.00 13.03 -7.37
N GLY A 708 -17.12 13.03 -6.66
CA GLY A 708 -17.78 14.23 -6.12
C GLY A 708 -17.15 14.81 -4.84
N ILE A 709 -15.88 14.47 -4.55
CA ILE A 709 -15.18 14.94 -3.34
C ILE A 709 -14.88 16.44 -3.47
N GLY A 710 -15.05 17.20 -2.39
CA GLY A 710 -14.89 18.66 -2.33
C GLY A 710 -16.21 19.43 -2.37
N ALA A 711 -17.31 18.81 -2.81
CA ALA A 711 -18.62 19.45 -2.86
C ALA A 711 -19.20 19.73 -1.47
N ASP A 712 -19.11 18.76 -0.54
CA ASP A 712 -19.66 18.90 0.81
C ASP A 712 -18.92 19.98 1.63
N GLU A 713 -17.59 20.00 1.54
CA GLU A 713 -16.72 20.94 2.23
C GLU A 713 -17.01 22.39 1.82
N GLN A 714 -17.18 22.64 0.52
CA GLN A 714 -17.34 23.99 -0.02
C GLN A 714 -18.78 24.52 0.03
N LEU A 715 -19.77 23.64 -0.13
CA LEU A 715 -21.17 24.00 -0.30
C LEU A 715 -22.05 23.70 0.92
N GLY A 716 -21.46 23.49 2.10
CA GLY A 716 -22.25 23.30 3.32
C GLY A 716 -23.03 21.97 3.32
N GLY A 717 -22.41 20.87 2.89
CA GLY A 717 -23.11 19.59 2.67
C GLY A 717 -23.24 18.66 3.89
N TYR A 718 -22.34 18.78 4.87
CA TYR A 718 -22.30 17.88 6.01
C TYR A 718 -23.36 18.20 7.08
N THR A 719 -23.89 17.16 7.74
CA THR A 719 -24.78 17.34 8.90
C THR A 719 -24.10 18.09 10.06
N ARG A 720 -22.76 18.02 10.18
CA ARG A 720 -22.01 18.82 11.16
C ARG A 720 -22.10 20.33 10.89
N HIS A 721 -22.17 20.74 9.61
CA HIS A 721 -22.33 22.15 9.24
C HIS A 721 -23.63 22.72 9.79
N ARG A 722 -24.73 21.97 9.63
CA ARG A 722 -26.03 22.33 10.22
C ARG A 722 -25.95 22.43 11.74
N ARG A 723 -25.40 21.41 12.42
CA ARG A 723 -25.26 21.45 13.89
C ARG A 723 -24.45 22.66 14.38
N ILE A 724 -23.38 23.02 13.67
CA ILE A 724 -22.56 24.18 14.03
C ILE A 724 -23.32 25.48 13.74
N PHE A 725 -24.03 25.56 12.62
CA PHE A 725 -24.89 26.70 12.30
C PHE A 725 -25.99 26.89 13.37
N ASP A 726 -26.70 25.82 13.75
CA ASP A 726 -27.76 25.86 14.76
C ASP A 726 -27.22 26.37 16.12
N ASN A 727 -25.95 26.07 16.44
CA ASN A 727 -25.33 26.43 17.72
C ASN A 727 -24.58 27.77 17.70
N GLN A 728 -24.00 28.17 16.56
CA GLN A 728 -23.01 29.26 16.45
C GLN A 728 -23.30 30.24 15.29
N GLY A 729 -24.43 30.07 14.59
CA GLY A 729 -24.84 30.88 13.45
C GLY A 729 -23.91 30.81 12.25
N LEU A 730 -24.04 31.78 11.34
CA LEU A 730 -23.27 31.86 10.08
C LEU A 730 -21.76 31.96 10.30
N LYS A 731 -21.33 32.65 11.36
CA LYS A 731 -19.90 32.79 11.69
C LYS A 731 -19.26 31.44 12.04
N GLY A 732 -19.95 30.63 12.84
CA GLY A 732 -19.50 29.28 13.16
C GLY A 732 -19.46 28.37 11.93
N LEU A 733 -20.49 28.46 11.06
CA LEU A 733 -20.53 27.72 9.79
C LEU A 733 -19.35 28.06 8.88
N LEU A 734 -19.05 29.35 8.70
CA LEU A 734 -17.89 29.83 7.93
C LEU A 734 -16.57 29.31 8.50
N GLY A 735 -16.45 29.31 9.84
CA GLY A 735 -15.30 28.73 10.54
C GLY A 735 -15.11 27.25 10.20
N GLU A 736 -16.18 26.45 10.26
CA GLU A 736 -16.11 25.01 9.95
C GLU A 736 -15.80 24.74 8.47
N ILE A 737 -16.43 25.49 7.53
CA ILE A 737 -16.12 25.38 6.09
C ILE A 737 -14.64 25.69 5.84
N SER A 738 -14.13 26.78 6.42
CA SER A 738 -12.71 27.14 6.32
C SER A 738 -11.81 26.03 6.87
N LEU A 739 -12.15 25.46 8.04
CA LEU A 739 -11.41 24.34 8.62
C LEU A 739 -11.43 23.09 7.72
N ASP A 740 -12.58 22.77 7.13
CA ASP A 740 -12.73 21.63 6.22
C ASP A 740 -11.88 21.75 4.96
N LEU A 741 -11.85 22.94 4.35
CA LEU A 741 -11.00 23.19 3.19
C LEU A 741 -9.52 23.06 3.56
N ASN A 742 -9.08 23.68 4.66
CA ASN A 742 -7.67 23.64 5.08
C ASN A 742 -7.19 22.23 5.49
N ARG A 743 -8.08 21.32 5.89
CA ARG A 743 -7.73 19.95 6.32
C ARG A 743 -8.04 18.85 5.30
N ILE A 744 -8.59 19.19 4.13
CA ILE A 744 -9.05 18.19 3.15
C ILE A 744 -7.92 17.26 2.67
N SER A 745 -6.70 17.79 2.56
CA SER A 745 -5.51 17.04 2.15
C SER A 745 -5.16 15.89 3.10
N SER A 746 -5.16 16.18 4.41
CA SER A 746 -4.76 15.24 5.46
C SER A 746 -5.90 14.34 5.94
N ARG A 747 -7.16 14.78 5.80
CA ARG A 747 -8.35 14.01 6.23
C ARG A 747 -8.93 13.09 5.16
N ASN A 748 -8.77 13.45 3.89
CA ASN A 748 -9.45 12.76 2.79
C ASN A 748 -8.49 12.32 1.70
N LEU A 749 -7.87 13.29 1.01
CA LEU A 749 -7.36 13.06 -0.33
C LEU A 749 -6.16 12.10 -0.41
N GLY A 750 -5.25 12.11 0.58
CA GLY A 750 -4.15 11.14 0.62
C GLY A 750 -4.63 9.69 0.68
N ARG A 751 -5.55 9.37 1.60
CA ARG A 751 -6.18 8.03 1.72
C ARG A 751 -6.95 7.69 0.45
N ASP A 752 -7.76 8.63 -0.03
CA ASP A 752 -8.68 8.36 -1.13
C ASP A 752 -7.92 8.09 -2.44
N ASP A 753 -6.78 8.76 -2.69
CA ASP A 753 -5.88 8.47 -3.82
C ASP A 753 -5.16 7.12 -3.67
N ARG A 754 -4.66 6.76 -2.48
CA ARG A 754 -4.08 5.41 -2.24
C ARG A 754 -5.09 4.30 -2.54
N ILE A 755 -6.32 4.51 -2.12
CA ILE A 755 -7.42 3.57 -2.26
C ILE A 755 -7.91 3.45 -3.70
N ALA A 756 -8.17 4.58 -4.36
CA ALA A 756 -8.72 4.59 -5.70
C ALA A 756 -7.75 4.02 -6.73
N SER A 757 -6.46 4.36 -6.61
CA SER A 757 -5.48 4.00 -7.61
C SER A 757 -4.97 2.56 -7.50
N ASP A 758 -5.18 1.84 -6.39
CA ASP A 758 -4.77 0.42 -6.23
C ASP A 758 -5.40 -0.54 -7.27
N SER A 759 -6.35 -0.06 -8.08
CA SER A 759 -6.95 -0.84 -9.17
C SER A 759 -6.46 -0.43 -10.56
N GLY A 760 -5.39 0.36 -10.65
CA GLY A 760 -4.85 0.91 -11.89
C GLY A 760 -5.88 1.80 -12.56
N ARG A 761 -6.36 2.79 -11.82
CA ARG A 761 -7.32 3.81 -12.24
C ARG A 761 -6.97 5.15 -11.62
N GLU A 762 -7.36 6.21 -12.30
CA GLU A 762 -7.08 7.58 -11.92
C GLU A 762 -8.36 8.28 -11.44
N ALA A 763 -8.36 8.74 -10.19
CA ALA A 763 -9.44 9.56 -9.65
C ALA A 763 -9.27 11.03 -10.09
N ARG A 764 -10.35 11.66 -10.56
CA ARG A 764 -10.40 13.08 -10.92
C ARG A 764 -11.50 13.78 -10.11
N PHE A 765 -11.20 14.99 -9.65
CA PHE A 765 -12.01 15.74 -8.66
C PHE A 765 -12.48 17.10 -9.21
N PRO A 766 -13.57 17.17 -9.99
CA PRO A 766 -14.01 18.44 -10.61
C PRO A 766 -14.35 19.55 -9.61
N PHE A 767 -14.89 19.22 -8.44
CA PHE A 767 -15.18 20.22 -7.40
C PHE A 767 -13.92 20.81 -6.75
N LEU A 768 -12.76 20.16 -6.89
CA LEU A 768 -11.46 20.65 -6.43
C LEU A 768 -10.63 21.17 -7.60
N ASP A 769 -11.29 21.60 -8.68
CA ASP A 769 -10.67 22.43 -9.69
C ASP A 769 -10.39 23.82 -9.12
N GLU A 770 -9.20 24.32 -9.40
CA GLU A 770 -8.71 25.61 -8.94
C GLU A 770 -9.67 26.75 -9.31
N THR A 771 -10.29 26.70 -10.50
CA THR A 771 -11.27 27.71 -10.96
C THR A 771 -12.58 27.59 -10.19
N VAL A 772 -13.05 26.35 -9.96
CA VAL A 772 -14.27 26.09 -9.17
C VAL A 772 -14.08 26.56 -7.73
N VAL A 773 -12.92 26.28 -7.12
CA VAL A 773 -12.61 26.71 -5.75
C VAL A 773 -12.50 28.23 -5.66
N ASN A 774 -11.83 28.91 -6.59
CA ASN A 774 -11.76 30.38 -6.61
C ASN A 774 -13.17 30.99 -6.77
N TYR A 775 -13.97 30.46 -7.69
CA TYR A 775 -15.35 30.90 -7.88
C TYR A 775 -16.17 30.72 -6.60
N LEU A 776 -16.16 29.51 -6.00
CA LEU A 776 -16.86 29.28 -4.75
C LEU A 776 -16.33 30.17 -3.63
N ASN A 777 -15.02 30.38 -3.49
CA ASN A 777 -14.47 31.31 -2.50
C ASN A 777 -15.04 32.73 -2.65
N SER A 778 -15.24 33.24 -3.87
CA SER A 778 -15.82 34.58 -4.08
C SER A 778 -17.26 34.74 -3.60
N LEU A 779 -18.04 33.65 -3.56
CA LEU A 779 -19.46 33.73 -3.21
C LEU A 779 -19.68 33.83 -1.70
N PRO A 780 -20.62 34.68 -1.23
CA PRO A 780 -21.11 34.64 0.15
C PRO A 780 -21.67 33.25 0.51
N VAL A 781 -21.50 32.82 1.76
CA VAL A 781 -21.92 31.47 2.20
C VAL A 781 -23.40 31.19 1.98
N LEU A 782 -24.27 32.21 2.11
CA LEU A 782 -25.72 32.09 1.92
C LEU A 782 -26.11 31.79 0.46
N LYS A 783 -25.28 32.17 -0.52
CA LYS A 783 -25.48 31.78 -1.92
C LYS A 783 -25.09 30.31 -2.16
N LYS A 784 -24.27 29.71 -1.29
CA LYS A 784 -23.83 28.30 -1.38
C LYS A 784 -24.78 27.35 -0.66
N CYS A 785 -25.18 27.71 0.55
CA CYS A 785 -26.10 26.95 1.39
C CYS A 785 -26.94 27.89 2.27
N ASN A 786 -28.19 27.50 2.54
CA ASN A 786 -29.08 28.20 3.47
C ASN A 786 -29.61 27.17 4.47
N LEU A 787 -29.00 27.12 5.65
CA LEU A 787 -29.30 26.09 6.65
C LEU A 787 -30.53 26.40 7.51
N ASP A 788 -31.17 27.56 7.36
CA ASP A 788 -32.50 27.80 7.94
C ASP A 788 -33.60 26.95 7.28
N LYS A 789 -33.38 26.57 6.00
CA LYS A 789 -34.27 25.65 5.30
C LYS A 789 -34.18 24.24 5.90
N GLN A 790 -35.29 23.50 5.76
CA GLN A 790 -35.36 22.10 6.19
C GLN A 790 -34.24 21.23 5.60
N ARG A 791 -33.87 20.19 6.34
CA ARG A 791 -32.83 19.23 5.94
C ARG A 791 -33.14 18.64 4.56
N GLY A 792 -32.16 18.69 3.67
CA GLY A 792 -32.28 18.22 2.28
C GLY A 792 -32.68 19.31 1.29
N HIS A 793 -32.93 20.54 1.75
CA HIS A 793 -33.19 21.69 0.88
C HIS A 793 -32.12 22.77 1.00
N GLY A 794 -31.61 22.98 2.23
CA GLY A 794 -30.66 24.04 2.54
C GLY A 794 -29.20 23.72 2.24
N GLU A 795 -28.80 22.47 2.49
CA GLU A 795 -27.45 21.98 2.24
C GLU A 795 -27.18 21.93 0.73
N LYS A 796 -26.02 22.43 0.29
CA LYS A 796 -25.63 22.49 -1.13
C LYS A 796 -26.67 23.19 -2.01
N LEU A 797 -27.28 24.27 -1.51
CA LEU A 797 -28.35 25.01 -2.20
C LEU A 797 -27.96 25.35 -3.64
N LEU A 798 -26.75 25.91 -3.85
CA LEU A 798 -26.28 26.27 -5.20
C LEU A 798 -26.26 25.06 -6.16
N LEU A 799 -25.73 23.93 -5.71
CA LEU A 799 -25.67 22.71 -6.52
C LEU A 799 -27.06 22.09 -6.76
N ARG A 800 -28.01 22.25 -5.83
CA ARG A 800 -29.40 21.83 -6.04
C ARG A 800 -30.10 22.68 -7.09
N LEU A 801 -29.87 23.99 -7.06
CA LEU A 801 -30.41 24.91 -8.07
C LEU A 801 -29.78 24.65 -9.44
N ALA A 802 -28.47 24.41 -9.48
CA ALA A 802 -27.76 23.98 -10.69
C ALA A 802 -28.31 22.65 -11.24
N ALA A 803 -28.51 21.64 -10.40
CA ALA A 803 -29.11 20.38 -10.82
C ALA A 803 -30.53 20.58 -11.37
N ARG A 804 -31.34 21.46 -10.74
CA ARG A 804 -32.68 21.79 -11.26
C ARG A 804 -32.61 22.45 -12.63
N LYS A 805 -31.64 23.34 -12.84
CA LYS A 805 -31.41 24.01 -14.13
C LYS A 805 -30.95 23.03 -15.21
N LEU A 806 -30.23 21.96 -14.84
CA LEU A 806 -29.90 20.84 -15.72
C LEU A 806 -31.11 19.92 -16.03
N GLY A 807 -32.25 20.11 -15.39
CA GLY A 807 -33.49 19.35 -15.61
C GLY A 807 -33.85 18.35 -14.51
N PHE A 808 -33.02 18.18 -13.47
CA PHE A 808 -33.31 17.24 -12.40
C PHE A 808 -34.45 17.73 -11.48
N VAL A 809 -35.39 16.84 -11.17
CA VAL A 809 -36.54 17.05 -10.29
C VAL A 809 -36.35 16.31 -8.96
N ASN A 810 -35.98 15.02 -9.00
CA ASN A 810 -35.91 14.16 -7.82
C ASN A 810 -34.55 14.22 -7.14
N VAL A 811 -33.46 14.17 -7.92
CA VAL A 811 -32.07 14.28 -7.42
C VAL A 811 -31.87 15.54 -6.57
N CYS A 812 -32.51 16.65 -6.95
CA CYS A 812 -32.48 17.94 -6.23
C CYS A 812 -33.05 17.87 -4.80
N LYS A 813 -33.82 16.82 -4.46
CA LYS A 813 -34.47 16.64 -3.16
C LYS A 813 -33.75 15.61 -2.27
N HIS A 814 -32.76 14.89 -2.80
CA HIS A 814 -32.04 13.89 -2.01
C HIS A 814 -31.17 14.56 -0.93
N HIS A 815 -31.28 14.08 0.31
CA HIS A 815 -30.45 14.56 1.42
C HIS A 815 -29.16 13.75 1.52
N LYS A 816 -28.08 14.40 1.99
CA LYS A 816 -26.79 13.74 2.21
C LYS A 816 -26.90 12.66 3.28
N ARG A 817 -26.34 11.49 2.98
CA ARG A 817 -25.97 10.46 3.95
C ARG A 817 -24.46 10.29 3.93
N ALA A 818 -23.85 10.11 5.10
CA ALA A 818 -22.42 9.80 5.16
C ALA A 818 -22.19 8.40 4.59
N ILE A 819 -21.08 8.21 3.89
CA ILE A 819 -20.82 6.98 3.11
C ILE A 819 -20.92 5.72 3.98
N GLN A 820 -20.48 5.75 5.26
CA GLN A 820 -20.56 4.57 6.12
C GLN A 820 -22.00 4.10 6.42
N PHE A 821 -22.97 5.01 6.34
CA PHE A 821 -24.39 4.72 6.53
C PHE A 821 -25.11 4.54 5.19
N GLY A 822 -24.72 5.34 4.19
CA GLY A 822 -25.27 5.30 2.85
C GLY A 822 -25.07 3.95 2.16
N THR A 823 -23.84 3.41 2.22
CA THR A 823 -23.48 2.11 1.64
C THR A 823 -23.91 0.92 2.50
N GLY A 824 -24.22 1.16 3.79
CA GLY A 824 -24.62 0.13 4.76
C GLY A 824 -23.46 -0.59 5.45
N ILE A 825 -22.19 -0.19 5.24
CA ILE A 825 -21.03 -0.86 5.86
C ILE A 825 -21.10 -0.84 7.40
N ALA A 826 -21.48 0.27 8.02
CA ALA A 826 -21.57 0.38 9.48
C ALA A 826 -22.61 -0.62 10.06
N LYS A 827 -23.73 -0.81 9.34
CA LYS A 827 -24.77 -1.77 9.71
C LYS A 827 -24.29 -3.22 9.53
N LEU A 828 -23.54 -3.50 8.46
CA LEU A 828 -22.99 -4.82 8.18
C LEU A 828 -22.00 -5.27 9.27
N GLU A 829 -21.17 -4.36 9.79
CA GLU A 829 -20.22 -4.69 10.85
C GLU A 829 -20.88 -4.82 12.23
N ASN A 830 -22.01 -4.12 12.46
CA ASN A 830 -22.81 -4.16 13.69
C ASN A 830 -21.99 -3.93 14.98
N ARG A 831 -21.00 -3.03 14.91
CA ARG A 831 -20.16 -2.64 16.04
C ARG A 831 -20.57 -1.27 16.57
N LYS A 832 -20.44 -1.07 17.88
CA LYS A 832 -20.78 0.19 18.59
C LYS A 832 -19.60 1.17 18.68
N GLU A 833 -18.63 1.07 17.79
CA GLU A 833 -17.43 1.92 17.81
C GLU A 833 -17.75 3.34 17.31
N LYS A 834 -17.10 4.36 17.88
CA LYS A 834 -17.22 5.74 17.40
C LYS A 834 -16.30 5.95 16.20
N ALA A 835 -16.67 6.90 15.34
CA ALA A 835 -15.98 7.18 14.08
C ALA A 835 -14.51 7.61 14.27
N ASP A 836 -14.24 8.35 15.35
CA ASP A 836 -12.94 8.90 15.73
C ASP A 836 -12.05 7.92 16.53
N ASN A 837 -12.59 6.78 16.96
CA ASN A 837 -11.80 5.75 17.62
C ASN A 837 -10.71 5.22 16.69
N VAL A 838 -9.55 4.89 17.26
CA VAL A 838 -8.54 4.08 16.58
C VAL A 838 -9.18 2.75 16.17
N CYS A 839 -8.98 2.35 14.92
CA CYS A 839 -9.56 1.15 14.35
C CYS A 839 -8.59 -0.01 14.50
N ASP A 840 -8.88 -0.92 15.42
CA ASP A 840 -8.06 -2.12 15.65
C ASP A 840 -7.90 -2.99 14.39
N ARG A 841 -8.85 -2.89 13.46
CA ARG A 841 -8.88 -3.64 12.19
C ARG A 841 -7.85 -3.16 11.17
N LEU A 842 -7.31 -1.96 11.37
CA LEU A 842 -6.24 -1.40 10.55
C LEU A 842 -4.85 -1.70 11.12
N SER A 843 -4.76 -2.34 12.29
CA SER A 843 -3.47 -2.76 12.84
C SER A 843 -2.87 -3.89 11.97
N VAL A 844 -1.57 -3.76 11.66
CA VAL A 844 -0.80 -4.76 10.90
C VAL A 844 -0.34 -5.78 11.88
N ASP A 845 -0.75 -7.05 11.77
CA ASP A 845 -0.35 -8.14 12.67
C ASP A 845 1.18 -8.46 12.57
N ASN A 846 2.10 -7.57 13.01
CA ASN A 846 3.47 -7.92 13.42
C ASN A 846 3.43 -9.19 14.20
#